data_AF-A0A251TRE8-F1
#
_entry.id   AF-A0A251TRE8-F1
#
_cell.length_a   1.000
_cell.length_b   1.000
_cell.length_c   1.000
_cell.angle_alpha   90.00
_cell.angle_beta   90.00
_cell.angle_gamma   90.00
#
_symmetry.space_group_name_H-M   'P 1'
#
loop_
_entity.id
_entity.type
_entity.pdbx_description
1 polymer ?
#
loop_
_entity_poly.entity_id
_entity_poly.type
_entity_poly.pdbx_seq_one_letter_code
_entity_poly.pdbx_strand_id
1 'polypeptide(L)'
;MNYTWPIYRSERQEKYSEPMIWIGLYIACASLVCILAMVADLLHGIRRGKLWFPCKYFRINSAFLAVISVAMKLPVDLSGSMPGDVDQVAKLGSMAFMCTMMANLLPCLSTMDNNALWSNITALCLLVITMVVNVCIQIQTGVVSYKQMAPVMNVLGPLDEVKINKDRNIILASIYVASLLWLLMVHVCSCLAILKSKKIIESKYQQGHDGALKDIKQSSGELITVEQLQKYVKNHWIMAGSGSPQFITACFRTTSASGVICVFVTILHTFTMFWSIEAILKKDCGSDYGLSMIAIVIAQFIGVVIGTIAPISRCFAALSFKVSLKIISNHFKVFKLESYWTSKLYDWKRASLKLPLRSHSLNVVMETSKKLILSFCIEFQEGFVVVCKILALIPYVFMICVLYSVRCLKWLLHKYRFNTSLDRFSSLEEKTDFFERNEDLRPYVLQLEDEMELAERTLEGLSKSVNQLIQNGENSQANINLMNLIEQNSTGGFHGVAKFDNIDEYHIHHVPFLQLKVEYQDCWSLPVVTLTTIAISLPTIEKKEVDNLLESVREGLLYVTLVEENLNATDDYVSIQEAAKTLWKEVDIDHEWLGHKLQDISSQVKTTKQIVECFRDTAKNIVYSEDTSKNDDSIGRSMCGNSMYRITKTILITYRANIDDEVSQRELFDNLSSMITDIMAACLINLPQVIAMKCHTSAIEIREASVKDAARLLGETTQIIKTLQRRGIPDMNPSDLPFMHKWRAHLGNA
;
A
#
# COMPACT_ATOMS: atom_id res chain seq x y z
N MET A 1 33.57 -62.54 5.47
CA MET A 1 32.43 -62.07 6.27
C MET A 1 32.32 -60.54 6.37
N ASN A 2 32.93 -59.74 5.46
CA ASN A 2 32.99 -58.27 5.57
C ASN A 2 32.19 -57.48 4.51
N TYR A 3 31.39 -58.14 3.66
CA TYR A 3 30.62 -57.46 2.60
C TYR A 3 29.18 -57.08 3.01
N THR A 4 28.64 -57.67 4.08
CA THR A 4 27.28 -57.40 4.56
C THR A 4 27.18 -56.03 5.24
N TRP A 5 28.23 -55.59 5.94
CA TRP A 5 28.25 -54.30 6.63
C TRP A 5 28.24 -53.09 5.68
N PRO A 6 29.05 -53.04 4.59
CA PRO A 6 28.96 -51.99 3.58
C PRO A 6 27.62 -51.95 2.85
N ILE A 7 27.05 -53.10 2.48
CA ILE A 7 25.75 -53.19 1.78
C ILE A 7 24.64 -52.69 2.69
N TYR A 8 24.59 -53.15 3.94
CA TYR A 8 23.62 -52.69 4.93
C TYR A 8 23.75 -51.18 5.24
N ARG A 9 24.97 -50.64 5.23
CA ARG A 9 25.22 -49.21 5.36
C ARG A 9 24.72 -48.43 4.14
N SER A 10 24.92 -48.97 2.93
CA SER A 10 24.43 -48.40 1.67
C SER A 10 22.90 -48.37 1.62
N GLU A 11 22.24 -49.48 1.94
CA GLU A 11 20.77 -49.57 1.98
C GLU A 11 20.17 -48.61 3.03
N ARG A 12 20.79 -48.48 4.21
CA ARG A 12 20.38 -47.45 5.17
C ARG A 12 20.56 -46.04 4.63
N GLN A 13 21.67 -45.77 3.94
CA GLN A 13 21.98 -44.45 3.42
C GLN A 13 21.02 -44.06 2.28
N GLU A 14 20.67 -44.99 1.40
CA GLU A 14 19.59 -44.81 0.41
C GLU A 14 18.26 -44.48 1.11
N LYS A 15 17.88 -45.23 2.14
CA LYS A 15 16.64 -44.98 2.88
C LYS A 15 16.62 -43.63 3.61
N TYR A 16 17.76 -43.13 4.08
CA TYR A 16 17.89 -41.78 4.65
C TYR A 16 17.90 -40.67 3.58
N SER A 17 18.24 -41.00 2.33
CA SER A 17 18.33 -40.07 1.21
C SER A 17 17.00 -39.87 0.47
N GLU A 18 16.05 -40.82 0.54
CA GLU A 18 14.73 -40.72 -0.11
C GLU A 18 13.98 -39.38 0.12
N PRO A 19 14.00 -38.78 1.34
CA PRO A 19 13.35 -37.48 1.56
C PRO A 19 14.04 -36.31 0.85
N MET A 20 15.28 -36.43 0.40
CA MET A 20 16.05 -35.34 -0.22
C MET A 20 15.45 -34.88 -1.55
N ILE A 21 14.84 -35.80 -2.31
CA ILE A 21 14.11 -35.45 -3.55
C ILE A 21 12.92 -34.51 -3.23
N TRP A 22 12.16 -34.81 -2.17
CA TRP A 22 11.05 -33.98 -1.71
C TRP A 22 11.54 -32.63 -1.18
N ILE A 23 12.68 -32.60 -0.48
CA ILE A 23 13.32 -31.34 -0.06
C ILE A 23 13.72 -30.52 -1.29
N GLY A 24 14.27 -31.14 -2.33
CA GLY A 24 14.62 -30.43 -3.56
C GLY A 24 13.41 -29.87 -4.30
N LEU A 25 12.30 -30.61 -4.34
CA LEU A 25 11.03 -30.08 -4.85
C LEU A 25 10.52 -28.92 -4.00
N TYR A 26 10.66 -29.00 -2.67
CA TYR A 26 10.30 -27.91 -1.77
C TYR A 26 11.13 -26.65 -2.01
N ILE A 27 12.44 -26.78 -2.30
CA ILE A 27 13.31 -25.66 -2.72
C ILE A 27 12.80 -25.03 -4.02
N ALA A 28 12.45 -25.85 -5.02
CA ALA A 28 11.91 -25.38 -6.29
C ALA A 28 10.57 -24.64 -6.10
N CYS A 29 9.65 -25.18 -5.30
CA CYS A 29 8.37 -24.54 -4.98
C CYS A 29 8.58 -23.20 -4.23
N ALA A 30 9.47 -23.15 -3.24
CA ALA A 30 9.79 -21.91 -2.54
C ALA A 30 10.38 -20.86 -3.48
N SER A 31 11.24 -21.29 -4.42
CA SER A 31 11.79 -20.42 -5.46
C SER A 31 10.68 -19.85 -6.36
N LEU A 32 9.71 -20.68 -6.78
CA LEU A 32 8.56 -20.24 -7.57
C LEU A 32 7.70 -19.21 -6.83
N VAL A 33 7.49 -19.36 -5.52
CA VAL A 33 6.76 -18.36 -4.71
C VAL A 33 7.46 -17.00 -4.75
N CYS A 34 8.79 -16.97 -4.59
CA CYS A 34 9.57 -15.73 -4.72
C CYS A 34 9.43 -15.12 -6.13
N ILE A 35 9.45 -15.95 -7.17
CA ILE A 35 9.33 -15.50 -8.57
C ILE A 35 7.95 -14.90 -8.82
N LEU A 36 6.88 -15.55 -8.39
CA LEU A 36 5.51 -15.05 -8.52
C LEU A 36 5.34 -13.70 -7.82
N ALA A 37 5.93 -13.53 -6.63
CA ALA A 37 5.90 -12.25 -5.92
C ALA A 37 6.65 -11.15 -6.70
N MET A 38 7.83 -11.45 -7.25
CA MET A 38 8.58 -10.49 -8.10
C MET A 38 7.82 -10.14 -9.39
N VAL A 39 7.19 -11.12 -10.04
CA VAL A 39 6.36 -10.91 -11.25
C VAL A 39 5.15 -10.04 -10.93
N ALA A 40 4.50 -10.27 -9.78
CA ALA A 40 3.38 -9.44 -9.34
C ALA A 40 3.79 -7.98 -9.15
N ASP A 41 5.00 -7.72 -8.62
CA ASP A 41 5.56 -6.37 -8.50
C ASP A 41 5.88 -5.74 -9.87
N LEU A 42 6.42 -6.51 -10.82
CA LEU A 42 6.60 -6.05 -12.20
C LEU A 42 5.26 -5.62 -12.81
N LEU A 43 4.28 -6.51 -12.80
CA LEU A 43 2.95 -6.25 -13.37
C LEU A 43 2.29 -5.05 -12.69
N HIS A 44 2.47 -4.90 -11.38
CA HIS A 44 1.99 -3.74 -10.63
C HIS A 44 2.64 -2.43 -11.11
N GLY A 45 3.95 -2.42 -11.31
CA GLY A 45 4.68 -1.27 -11.84
C GLY A 45 4.24 -0.90 -13.25
N ILE A 46 4.11 -1.88 -14.16
CA ILE A 46 3.64 -1.66 -15.54
C ILE A 46 2.23 -1.06 -15.54
N ARG A 47 1.28 -1.69 -14.83
CA ARG A 47 -0.12 -1.25 -14.77
C ARG A 47 -0.27 0.16 -14.21
N ARG A 48 0.65 0.61 -13.36
CA ARG A 48 0.64 1.95 -12.76
C ARG A 48 1.52 2.97 -13.49
N GLY A 49 2.16 2.60 -14.60
CA GLY A 49 3.11 3.46 -15.31
C GLY A 49 4.35 3.84 -14.49
N LYS A 50 4.66 3.10 -13.43
CA LYS A 50 5.81 3.34 -12.54
C LYS A 50 6.99 2.52 -13.01
N LEU A 51 7.82 3.11 -13.87
CA LEU A 51 8.98 2.44 -14.48
C LEU A 51 10.05 2.02 -13.46
N TRP A 52 10.06 2.55 -12.24
CA TRP A 52 11.00 2.14 -11.19
C TRP A 52 10.53 0.90 -10.40
N PHE A 53 9.39 0.30 -10.77
CA PHE A 53 8.83 -0.93 -10.20
C PHE A 53 8.78 -0.95 -8.66
N PRO A 54 7.76 -0.33 -8.04
CA PRO A 54 7.59 -0.36 -6.59
C PRO A 54 7.40 -1.80 -6.08
N CYS A 55 7.89 -2.08 -4.87
CA CYS A 55 7.77 -3.37 -4.21
C CYS A 55 6.52 -3.38 -3.31
N LYS A 56 5.49 -4.12 -3.72
CA LYS A 56 4.25 -4.30 -2.96
C LYS A 56 4.07 -5.74 -2.49
N TYR A 57 4.47 -6.73 -3.27
CA TYR A 57 4.24 -8.15 -3.01
C TYR A 57 5.49 -8.84 -2.48
N PHE A 58 6.66 -8.62 -3.10
CA PHE A 58 7.91 -9.20 -2.62
C PHE A 58 8.56 -8.29 -1.57
N ARG A 59 8.37 -8.62 -0.28
CA ARG A 59 8.79 -7.79 0.86
C ARG A 59 9.75 -8.55 1.78
N ILE A 60 10.64 -7.84 2.47
CA ILE A 60 11.42 -8.41 3.58
C ILE A 60 10.53 -8.43 4.82
N ASN A 61 9.88 -9.55 5.08
CA ASN A 61 9.19 -9.83 6.33
C ASN A 61 9.55 -11.25 6.80
N SER A 62 9.11 -11.64 7.99
CA SER A 62 9.39 -12.97 8.54
C SER A 62 8.97 -14.12 7.60
N ALA A 63 7.81 -14.01 6.95
CA ALA A 63 7.31 -15.01 6.02
C ALA A 63 8.22 -15.17 4.78
N PHE A 64 8.52 -14.08 4.08
CA PHE A 64 9.39 -14.14 2.90
C PHE A 64 10.84 -14.48 3.27
N LEU A 65 11.35 -14.05 4.42
CA LEU A 65 12.68 -14.47 4.89
C LEU A 65 12.75 -15.98 5.12
N ALA A 66 11.68 -16.60 5.65
CA ALA A 66 11.59 -18.05 5.78
C ALA A 66 11.52 -18.74 4.40
N VAL A 67 10.71 -18.23 3.46
CA VAL A 67 10.64 -18.77 2.10
C VAL A 67 11.99 -18.66 1.38
N ILE A 68 12.68 -17.53 1.52
CA ILE A 68 14.03 -17.32 0.98
C ILE A 68 15.02 -18.30 1.61
N SER A 69 14.96 -18.51 2.93
CA SER A 69 15.82 -19.47 3.61
C SER A 69 15.63 -20.89 3.07
N VAL A 70 14.39 -21.29 2.77
CA VAL A 70 14.09 -22.57 2.11
C VAL A 70 14.66 -22.60 0.69
N ALA A 71 14.41 -21.57 -0.12
CA ALA A 71 14.94 -21.48 -1.48
C ALA A 71 16.48 -21.51 -1.52
N MET A 72 17.14 -21.01 -0.47
CA MET A 72 18.60 -20.96 -0.32
C MET A 72 19.19 -22.16 0.43
N LYS A 73 18.42 -23.24 0.63
CA LYS A 73 18.90 -24.42 1.34
C LYS A 73 20.12 -25.07 0.64
N LEU A 74 20.16 -25.05 -0.69
CA LEU A 74 21.23 -25.66 -1.47
C LEU A 74 22.63 -25.07 -1.22
N PRO A 75 22.85 -23.73 -1.28
CA PRO A 75 24.14 -23.14 -0.91
C PRO A 75 24.46 -23.26 0.59
N VAL A 76 23.46 -23.50 1.45
CA VAL A 76 23.64 -23.66 2.91
C VAL A 76 24.00 -25.11 3.29
N ASP A 77 23.70 -26.10 2.44
CA ASP A 77 23.97 -27.52 2.69
C ASP A 77 25.48 -27.84 2.65
N LEU A 78 26.02 -28.15 3.83
CA LEU A 78 27.42 -28.57 4.03
C LEU A 78 27.59 -30.09 4.06
N SER A 79 26.50 -30.84 4.22
CA SER A 79 26.50 -32.28 4.50
C SER A 79 26.24 -33.14 3.27
N GLY A 80 25.47 -32.63 2.30
CA GLY A 80 25.12 -33.35 1.08
C GLY A 80 26.28 -33.36 0.06
N SER A 81 26.61 -34.54 -0.46
CA SER A 81 27.51 -34.66 -1.62
C SER A 81 26.80 -34.17 -2.88
N MET A 82 27.47 -33.32 -3.67
CA MET A 82 26.91 -32.73 -4.90
C MET A 82 27.89 -32.84 -6.08
N PRO A 83 28.29 -34.06 -6.49
CA PRO A 83 29.37 -34.24 -7.44
C PRO A 83 28.97 -34.04 -8.92
N GLY A 84 27.68 -34.06 -9.24
CA GLY A 84 27.18 -33.93 -10.61
C GLY A 84 27.30 -32.51 -11.16
N ASP A 85 27.47 -32.38 -12.47
CA ASP A 85 27.61 -31.07 -13.10
C ASP A 85 26.30 -30.24 -12.96
N VAL A 86 25.14 -30.89 -12.99
CA VAL A 86 23.84 -30.24 -12.69
C VAL A 86 23.77 -29.77 -11.23
N ASP A 87 24.38 -30.53 -10.30
CA ASP A 87 24.35 -30.19 -8.88
C ASP A 87 25.13 -28.89 -8.59
N GLN A 88 26.31 -28.76 -9.20
CA GLN A 88 27.16 -27.57 -9.07
C GLN A 88 26.50 -26.34 -9.70
N VAL A 89 25.85 -26.50 -10.85
CA VAL A 89 25.16 -25.42 -11.55
C VAL A 89 23.93 -24.95 -10.77
N ALA A 90 23.18 -25.87 -10.16
CA ALA A 90 22.08 -25.53 -9.27
C ALA A 90 22.56 -24.68 -8.09
N LYS A 91 23.70 -25.02 -7.50
CA LYS A 91 24.28 -24.32 -6.35
C LYS A 91 24.74 -22.91 -6.71
N LEU A 92 25.45 -22.78 -7.82
CA LEU A 92 25.84 -21.48 -8.40
C LEU A 92 24.59 -20.65 -8.76
N GLY A 93 23.57 -21.30 -9.33
CA GLY A 93 22.29 -20.69 -9.68
C GLY A 93 21.51 -20.18 -8.48
N SER A 94 21.50 -20.91 -7.36
CA SER A 94 20.88 -20.44 -6.12
C SER A 94 21.55 -19.16 -5.60
N MET A 95 22.88 -19.06 -5.68
CA MET A 95 23.59 -17.83 -5.30
C MET A 95 23.29 -16.66 -6.23
N ALA A 96 23.24 -16.90 -7.55
CA ALA A 96 22.83 -15.90 -8.52
C ALA A 96 21.39 -15.43 -8.28
N PHE A 97 20.48 -16.37 -7.98
CA PHE A 97 19.09 -16.08 -7.65
C PHE A 97 18.97 -15.25 -6.36
N MET A 98 19.78 -15.53 -5.33
CA MET A 98 19.83 -14.71 -4.12
C MET A 98 20.26 -13.27 -4.42
N CYS A 99 21.29 -13.07 -5.24
CA CYS A 99 21.70 -11.73 -5.67
C CYS A 99 20.53 -10.98 -6.33
N THR A 100 19.82 -11.64 -7.25
CA THR A 100 18.66 -11.06 -7.92
C THR A 100 17.53 -10.73 -6.93
N MET A 101 17.22 -11.62 -5.98
CA MET A 101 16.22 -11.36 -4.95
C MET A 101 16.61 -10.17 -4.07
N MET A 102 17.86 -10.09 -3.62
CA MET A 102 18.36 -8.95 -2.83
C MET A 102 18.18 -7.63 -3.59
N ALA A 103 18.55 -7.58 -4.88
CA ALA A 103 18.35 -6.37 -5.68
C ALA A 103 16.86 -5.99 -5.83
N ASN A 104 15.95 -6.96 -5.82
CA ASN A 104 14.51 -6.73 -5.86
C ASN A 104 13.91 -6.30 -4.52
N LEU A 105 14.48 -6.74 -3.40
CA LEU A 105 13.98 -6.40 -2.06
C LEU A 105 14.36 -4.99 -1.62
N LEU A 106 15.35 -4.35 -2.26
CA LEU A 106 15.88 -3.07 -1.80
C LEU A 106 14.82 -1.95 -1.62
N PRO A 107 13.86 -1.72 -2.55
CA PRO A 107 12.84 -0.69 -2.38
C PRO A 107 11.84 -1.00 -1.25
N CYS A 108 11.71 -2.27 -0.82
CA CYS A 108 10.75 -2.60 0.23
C CYS A 108 11.19 -2.07 1.61
N LEU A 109 12.50 -1.83 1.81
CA LEU A 109 13.03 -1.26 3.05
C LEU A 109 12.33 0.05 3.42
N SER A 110 11.99 0.87 2.44
CA SER A 110 11.37 2.18 2.70
C SER A 110 9.89 2.10 3.05
N THR A 111 9.25 0.95 2.88
CA THR A 111 7.82 0.73 3.20
C THR A 111 7.58 0.39 4.66
N MET A 112 8.64 0.08 5.40
CA MET A 112 8.56 -0.37 6.78
C MET A 112 8.69 0.81 7.72
N ASP A 113 7.99 0.77 8.86
CA ASP A 113 8.30 1.65 9.97
C ASP A 113 9.74 1.42 10.48
N ASN A 114 10.22 2.30 11.35
CA ASN A 114 11.61 2.25 11.81
C ASN A 114 11.96 0.96 12.58
N ASN A 115 11.03 0.38 13.34
CA ASN A 115 11.29 -0.80 14.17
C ASN A 115 11.30 -2.07 13.31
N ALA A 116 10.29 -2.22 12.46
CA ALA A 116 10.20 -3.30 11.48
C ALA A 116 11.40 -3.27 10.53
N LEU A 117 11.82 -2.09 10.07
CA LEU A 117 13.01 -1.92 9.23
C LEU A 117 14.27 -2.51 9.90
N TRP A 118 14.53 -2.18 11.17
CA TRP A 118 15.68 -2.69 11.92
C TRP A 118 15.63 -4.21 12.12
N SER A 119 14.49 -4.75 12.53
CA SER A 119 14.35 -6.19 12.75
C SER A 119 14.57 -6.96 11.44
N ASN A 120 13.94 -6.49 10.36
CA ASN A 120 13.99 -7.17 9.05
C ASN A 120 15.38 -7.08 8.41
N ILE A 121 16.08 -5.94 8.51
CA ILE A 121 17.45 -5.84 7.99
C ILE A 121 18.42 -6.73 8.78
N THR A 122 18.28 -6.81 10.10
CA THR A 122 19.12 -7.70 10.94
C THR A 122 18.90 -9.16 10.56
N ALA A 123 17.65 -9.59 10.38
CA ALA A 123 17.34 -10.95 9.95
C ALA A 123 17.89 -11.26 8.55
N LEU A 124 17.79 -10.31 7.60
CA LEU A 124 18.40 -10.46 6.27
C LEU A 124 19.94 -10.56 6.36
N CYS A 125 20.58 -9.74 7.21
CA CYS A 125 22.02 -9.81 7.45
C CYS A 125 22.45 -11.20 7.96
N LEU A 126 21.74 -11.73 8.96
CA LEU A 126 22.04 -13.05 9.52
C LEU A 126 21.92 -14.15 8.45
N LEU A 127 20.87 -14.10 7.64
CA LEU A 127 20.64 -15.08 6.58
C LEU A 127 21.76 -15.04 5.53
N VAL A 128 22.11 -13.85 5.03
CA VAL A 128 23.14 -13.69 3.99
C VAL A 128 24.52 -14.06 4.53
N ILE A 129 24.88 -13.62 5.74
CA ILE A 129 26.17 -13.95 6.35
C ILE A 129 26.30 -15.46 6.56
N THR A 130 25.25 -16.11 7.07
CA THR A 130 25.24 -17.58 7.27
C THR A 130 25.48 -18.31 5.95
N MET A 131 24.78 -17.88 4.89
CA MET A 131 24.97 -18.45 3.56
C MET A 131 26.38 -18.23 3.02
N VAL A 132 26.93 -17.01 3.16
CA VAL A 132 28.30 -16.69 2.73
C VAL A 132 29.33 -17.53 3.47
N VAL A 133 29.22 -17.65 4.78
CA VAL A 133 30.14 -18.46 5.60
C VAL A 133 30.10 -19.93 5.15
N ASN A 134 28.90 -20.49 4.93
CA ASN A 134 28.76 -21.87 4.46
C ASN A 134 29.39 -22.07 3.08
N VAL A 135 29.17 -21.16 2.14
CA VAL A 135 29.80 -21.23 0.80
C VAL A 135 31.33 -21.12 0.90
N CYS A 136 31.85 -20.22 1.75
CA CYS A 136 33.30 -20.11 1.98
C CYS A 136 33.89 -21.42 2.53
N ILE A 137 33.22 -22.07 3.47
CA ILE A 137 33.62 -23.40 3.99
C ILE A 137 33.63 -24.44 2.86
N GLN A 138 32.62 -24.43 1.99
CA GLN A 138 32.53 -25.38 0.87
C GLN A 138 33.62 -25.16 -0.19
N ILE A 139 34.01 -23.90 -0.43
CA ILE A 139 35.14 -23.57 -1.30
C ILE A 139 36.44 -24.14 -0.71
N GLN A 140 36.68 -23.94 0.59
CA GLN A 140 37.89 -24.42 1.27
C GLN A 140 37.95 -25.95 1.35
N THR A 141 36.82 -26.61 1.61
CA THR A 141 36.72 -28.07 1.72
C THR A 141 36.69 -28.77 0.35
N GLY A 142 36.61 -28.03 -0.76
CA GLY A 142 36.57 -28.58 -2.11
C GLY A 142 35.24 -29.22 -2.50
N VAL A 143 34.19 -29.08 -1.70
CA VAL A 143 32.83 -29.61 -1.95
C VAL A 143 32.18 -28.96 -3.18
N VAL A 144 32.56 -27.72 -3.52
CA VAL A 144 32.18 -27.04 -4.78
C VAL A 144 32.90 -27.65 -6.01
N SER A 145 33.66 -28.73 -5.83
CA SER A 145 34.62 -29.20 -6.82
C SER A 145 34.96 -30.71 -6.77
N TYR A 146 34.21 -31.54 -6.05
CA TYR A 146 34.56 -32.95 -5.89
C TYR A 146 33.74 -33.85 -6.83
N LYS A 147 34.32 -34.25 -7.98
CA LYS A 147 33.85 -35.43 -8.72
C LYS A 147 34.41 -36.68 -8.02
N GLN A 148 33.54 -37.52 -7.49
CA GLN A 148 33.89 -38.75 -6.75
C GLN A 148 34.65 -39.79 -7.60
N MET A 149 34.69 -39.63 -8.93
CA MET A 149 35.50 -40.46 -9.84
C MET A 149 36.95 -39.98 -10.05
N ALA A 150 37.40 -38.89 -9.41
CA ALA A 150 38.77 -38.40 -9.58
C ALA A 150 39.89 -39.40 -9.20
N PRO A 151 39.79 -40.26 -8.18
CA PRO A 151 40.90 -41.17 -7.86
C PRO A 151 41.05 -42.31 -8.88
N VAL A 152 39.96 -42.76 -9.50
CA VAL A 152 39.98 -43.86 -10.48
C VAL A 152 40.39 -43.35 -11.86
N MET A 153 39.98 -42.13 -12.22
CA MET A 153 40.27 -41.54 -13.54
C MET A 153 41.66 -40.90 -13.63
N ASN A 154 42.23 -40.43 -12.51
CA ASN A 154 43.63 -39.97 -12.46
C ASN A 154 44.67 -41.08 -12.72
N VAL A 155 44.27 -42.35 -12.64
CA VAL A 155 45.12 -43.50 -13.02
C VAL A 155 45.19 -43.66 -14.55
N LEU A 156 44.23 -43.11 -15.31
CA LEU A 156 44.12 -43.25 -16.77
C LEU A 156 44.62 -42.03 -17.58
N GLY A 157 45.11 -40.98 -16.92
CA GLY A 157 45.75 -39.81 -17.54
C GLY A 157 45.13 -38.46 -17.13
N PRO A 158 45.88 -37.35 -17.19
CA PRO A 158 45.36 -36.03 -16.81
C PRO A 158 44.47 -35.51 -17.94
N LEU A 159 43.16 -35.43 -17.71
CA LEU A 159 42.22 -34.75 -18.61
C LEU A 159 42.12 -33.27 -18.21
N ASP A 160 42.65 -32.38 -19.05
CA ASP A 160 42.65 -30.92 -18.87
C ASP A 160 41.23 -30.35 -18.60
N GLU A 161 40.18 -30.97 -19.16
CA GLU A 161 38.78 -30.53 -19.01
C GLU A 161 38.27 -30.56 -17.55
N VAL A 162 38.66 -31.55 -16.75
CA VAL A 162 38.21 -31.68 -15.35
C VAL A 162 38.84 -30.60 -14.47
N LYS A 163 40.09 -30.22 -14.77
CA LYS A 163 40.82 -29.16 -14.07
C LYS A 163 40.25 -27.78 -14.40
N ILE A 164 39.89 -27.55 -15.68
CA ILE A 164 39.28 -26.30 -16.15
C ILE A 164 37.90 -26.04 -15.51
N ASN A 165 37.04 -27.06 -15.38
CA ASN A 165 35.72 -26.90 -14.74
C ASN A 165 35.81 -26.59 -13.24
N LYS A 166 36.78 -27.19 -12.53
CA LYS A 166 37.03 -26.99 -11.09
C LYS A 166 37.39 -25.54 -10.76
N ASP A 167 38.38 -24.99 -11.45
CA ASP A 167 38.85 -23.64 -11.19
C ASP A 167 37.77 -22.60 -11.54
N ARG A 168 36.97 -22.86 -12.59
CA ARG A 168 35.84 -22.01 -13.00
C ARG A 168 34.76 -21.91 -11.92
N ASN A 169 34.30 -23.04 -11.35
CA ASN A 169 33.21 -23.04 -10.36
C ASN A 169 33.61 -22.31 -9.07
N ILE A 170 34.88 -22.47 -8.63
CA ILE A 170 35.42 -21.75 -7.47
C ILE A 170 35.46 -20.24 -7.72
N ILE A 171 35.90 -19.82 -8.91
CA ILE A 171 35.94 -18.39 -9.29
C ILE A 171 34.51 -17.82 -9.33
N LEU A 172 33.56 -18.52 -9.96
CA LEU A 172 32.15 -18.08 -10.03
C LEU A 172 31.51 -17.98 -8.64
N ALA A 173 31.71 -18.99 -7.79
CA ALA A 173 31.23 -18.96 -6.41
C ALA A 173 31.81 -17.78 -5.63
N SER A 174 33.10 -17.51 -5.78
CA SER A 174 33.77 -16.36 -5.15
C SER A 174 33.22 -15.02 -5.64
N ILE A 175 32.94 -14.89 -6.94
CA ILE A 175 32.31 -13.70 -7.52
C ILE A 175 30.89 -13.50 -6.96
N TYR A 176 30.10 -14.57 -6.84
CA TYR A 176 28.76 -14.47 -6.26
C TYR A 176 28.80 -14.13 -4.77
N VAL A 177 29.71 -14.70 -3.99
CA VAL A 177 29.93 -14.31 -2.58
C VAL A 177 30.28 -12.84 -2.46
N ALA A 178 31.20 -12.34 -3.28
CA ALA A 178 31.56 -10.92 -3.30
C ALA A 178 30.35 -10.04 -3.68
N SER A 179 29.55 -10.47 -4.65
CA SER A 179 28.34 -9.77 -5.08
C SER A 179 27.27 -9.72 -3.97
N LEU A 180 27.09 -10.82 -3.23
CA LEU A 180 26.16 -10.90 -2.10
C LEU A 180 26.57 -10.00 -0.95
N LEU A 181 27.86 -10.02 -0.58
CA LEU A 181 28.40 -9.11 0.43
C LEU A 181 28.24 -7.65 0.00
N TRP A 182 28.48 -7.34 -1.27
CA TRP A 182 28.25 -6.01 -1.80
C TRP A 182 26.78 -5.59 -1.69
N LEU A 183 25.86 -6.45 -2.15
CA LEU A 183 24.42 -6.19 -2.06
C LEU A 183 23.97 -6.05 -0.61
N LEU A 184 24.57 -6.80 0.33
CA LEU A 184 24.30 -6.65 1.76
C LEU A 184 24.73 -5.26 2.27
N MET A 185 25.92 -4.80 1.89
CA MET A 185 26.37 -3.44 2.23
C MET A 185 25.47 -2.37 1.61
N VAL A 186 24.99 -2.58 0.38
CA VAL A 186 23.97 -1.71 -0.23
C VAL A 186 22.72 -1.62 0.65
N HIS A 187 22.20 -2.74 1.16
CA HIS A 187 21.03 -2.74 2.03
C HIS A 187 21.29 -1.99 3.35
N VAL A 188 22.42 -2.25 4.02
CA VAL A 188 22.76 -1.60 5.30
C VAL A 188 22.93 -0.08 5.12
N CYS A 189 23.68 0.35 4.11
CA CYS A 189 23.89 1.78 3.83
C CYS A 189 22.58 2.47 3.40
N SER A 190 21.74 1.80 2.61
CA SER A 190 20.46 2.37 2.17
C SER A 190 19.45 2.44 3.31
N CYS A 191 19.42 1.45 4.21
CA CYS A 191 18.62 1.48 5.43
C CYS A 191 18.95 2.71 6.30
N LEU A 192 20.24 2.99 6.53
CA LEU A 192 20.68 4.16 7.29
C LEU A 192 20.24 5.48 6.63
N ALA A 193 20.36 5.57 5.31
CA ALA A 193 19.92 6.73 4.54
C ALA A 193 18.40 6.92 4.59
N ILE A 194 17.61 5.86 4.38
CA ILE A 194 16.14 5.87 4.41
C ILE A 194 15.62 6.49 5.72
N LEU A 195 16.20 6.13 6.87
CA LEU A 195 15.79 6.66 8.17
C LEU A 195 15.88 8.18 8.26
N LYS A 196 16.94 8.77 7.68
CA LYS A 196 17.10 10.23 7.66
C LYS A 196 16.28 10.87 6.54
N SER A 197 16.24 10.25 5.37
CA SER A 197 15.44 10.70 4.22
C SER A 197 13.96 10.83 4.57
N LYS A 198 13.37 9.86 5.28
CA LYS A 198 11.98 9.95 5.77
C LYS A 198 11.74 11.20 6.61
N LYS A 199 12.65 11.54 7.52
CA LYS A 199 12.54 12.75 8.36
C LYS A 199 12.64 14.05 7.55
N ILE A 200 13.55 14.10 6.57
CA ILE A 200 13.71 15.27 5.70
C ILE A 200 12.43 15.50 4.88
N ILE A 201 11.92 14.43 4.27
CA ILE A 201 10.71 14.49 3.46
C ILE A 201 9.49 14.82 4.29
N GLU A 202 9.41 14.28 5.52
CA GLU A 202 8.34 14.64 6.43
C GLU A 202 8.37 16.13 6.78
N SER A 203 9.54 16.69 7.08
CA SER A 203 9.67 18.13 7.32
C SER A 203 9.23 18.97 6.12
N LYS A 204 9.62 18.58 4.89
CA LYS A 204 9.22 19.28 3.67
C LYS A 204 7.74 19.10 3.35
N TYR A 205 7.19 17.93 3.64
CA TYR A 205 5.76 17.66 3.51
C TYR A 205 4.94 18.58 4.43
N GLN A 206 5.33 18.73 5.69
CA GLN A 206 4.62 19.62 6.62
C GLN A 206 4.65 21.08 6.13
N GLN A 207 5.79 21.56 5.60
CA GLN A 207 5.86 22.88 4.99
C GLN A 207 4.94 23.03 3.77
N GLY A 208 4.93 22.04 2.87
CA GLY A 208 4.05 22.04 1.70
C GLY A 208 2.56 21.92 2.08
N HIS A 209 2.24 21.13 3.10
CA HIS A 209 0.89 20.99 3.65
C HIS A 209 0.41 22.32 4.25
N ASP A 210 1.24 22.99 5.05
CA ASP A 210 0.92 24.32 5.61
C ASP A 210 0.66 25.35 4.50
N GLY A 211 1.42 25.29 3.41
CA GLY A 211 1.19 26.10 2.20
C GLY A 211 -0.16 25.80 1.55
N ALA A 212 -0.43 24.53 1.26
CA ALA A 212 -1.70 24.10 0.64
C ALA A 212 -2.92 24.41 1.53
N LEU A 213 -2.75 24.33 2.85
CA LEU A 213 -3.81 24.62 3.82
C LEU A 213 -4.09 26.12 3.89
N LYS A 214 -3.07 26.98 3.77
CA LYS A 214 -3.26 28.43 3.65
C LYS A 214 -4.00 28.79 2.37
N ASP A 215 -3.68 28.16 1.25
CA ASP A 215 -4.39 28.40 -0.01
C ASP A 215 -5.89 28.06 0.09
N ILE A 216 -6.27 27.05 0.87
CA ILE A 216 -7.69 26.75 1.19
C ILE A 216 -8.27 27.73 2.21
N LYS A 217 -7.52 28.13 3.24
CA LYS A 217 -8.03 28.97 4.34
C LYS A 217 -8.09 30.46 4.01
N GLN A 218 -7.25 30.95 3.11
CA GLN A 218 -7.16 32.36 2.74
C GLN A 218 -8.42 32.86 2.00
N SER A 219 -9.36 31.96 1.68
CA SER A 219 -10.72 32.26 1.23
C SER A 219 -11.82 32.24 2.33
N SER A 220 -11.54 31.93 3.60
CA SER A 220 -12.62 31.68 4.59
C SER A 220 -13.21 32.98 5.15
N GLY A 221 -14.52 33.22 5.07
CA GLY A 221 -15.56 32.38 5.68
C GLY A 221 -16.50 31.52 4.82
N GLU A 222 -16.17 31.17 3.57
CA GLU A 222 -17.04 30.30 2.71
C GLU A 222 -16.62 28.81 2.68
N LEU A 223 -17.57 27.92 2.30
CA LEU A 223 -17.37 26.47 2.14
C LEU A 223 -16.37 26.13 1.01
N ILE A 224 -15.62 25.03 1.15
CA ILE A 224 -14.63 24.57 0.16
C ILE A 224 -15.30 24.21 -1.18
N THR A 225 -14.94 24.90 -2.27
CA THR A 225 -15.46 24.59 -3.62
C THR A 225 -14.83 23.33 -4.21
N VAL A 226 -15.48 22.72 -5.20
CA VAL A 226 -14.91 21.55 -5.90
C VAL A 226 -13.58 21.88 -6.57
N GLU A 227 -13.44 23.06 -7.16
CA GLU A 227 -12.21 23.49 -7.85
C GLU A 227 -11.05 23.65 -6.85
N GLN A 228 -11.31 24.24 -5.68
CA GLN A 228 -10.34 24.36 -4.59
C GLN A 228 -9.94 22.98 -4.06
N LEU A 229 -10.92 22.10 -3.83
CA LEU A 229 -10.70 20.74 -3.36
C LEU A 229 -9.89 19.92 -4.38
N GLN A 230 -10.18 20.08 -5.67
CA GLN A 230 -9.43 19.43 -6.73
C GLN A 230 -7.96 19.91 -6.77
N LYS A 231 -7.72 21.22 -6.61
CA LYS A 231 -6.35 21.76 -6.48
C LYS A 231 -5.65 21.18 -5.26
N TYR A 232 -6.33 21.08 -4.12
CA TYR A 232 -5.76 20.55 -2.89
C TYR A 232 -5.40 19.07 -2.98
N VAL A 233 -6.28 18.24 -3.54
CA VAL A 233 -6.02 16.81 -3.83
C VAL A 233 -4.82 16.68 -4.77
N LYS A 234 -4.75 17.50 -5.83
CA LYS A 234 -3.60 17.51 -6.76
C LYS A 234 -2.30 17.85 -6.04
N ASN A 235 -2.28 18.91 -5.24
CA ASN A 235 -1.10 19.32 -4.47
C ASN A 235 -0.62 18.20 -3.54
N HIS A 236 -1.54 17.56 -2.81
CA HIS A 236 -1.23 16.44 -1.92
C HIS A 236 -0.76 15.20 -2.69
N TRP A 237 -1.30 14.96 -3.89
CA TRP A 237 -0.86 13.86 -4.74
C TRP A 237 0.56 14.08 -5.25
N ILE A 238 0.90 15.30 -5.68
CA ILE A 238 2.27 15.64 -6.07
C ILE A 238 3.22 15.45 -4.89
N MET A 239 2.86 15.93 -3.69
CA MET A 239 3.67 15.71 -2.48
C MET A 239 3.83 14.23 -2.15
N ALA A 240 2.74 13.46 -2.13
CA ALA A 240 2.76 12.04 -1.79
C ALA A 240 3.51 11.19 -2.81
N GLY A 241 3.35 11.50 -4.10
CA GLY A 241 4.01 10.79 -5.20
C GLY A 241 5.51 11.07 -5.27
N SER A 242 5.91 12.35 -5.19
CA SER A 242 7.33 12.76 -5.22
C SER A 242 8.07 12.45 -3.92
N GLY A 243 7.38 12.54 -2.78
CA GLY A 243 7.89 12.18 -1.44
C GLY A 243 7.77 10.69 -1.08
N SER A 244 7.28 9.84 -1.99
CA SER A 244 7.09 8.41 -1.72
C SER A 244 8.42 7.76 -1.32
N PRO A 245 8.53 7.12 -0.13
CA PRO A 245 9.79 6.53 0.32
C PRO A 245 10.37 5.52 -0.66
N GLN A 246 9.51 4.78 -1.37
CA GLN A 246 9.91 3.82 -2.40
C GLN A 246 10.50 4.51 -3.63
N PHE A 247 9.91 5.63 -4.07
CA PHE A 247 10.42 6.41 -5.20
C PHE A 247 11.80 6.98 -4.86
N ILE A 248 11.95 7.54 -3.66
CA ILE A 248 13.21 8.09 -3.16
C ILE A 248 14.29 7.02 -3.11
N THR A 249 13.97 5.83 -2.57
CA THR A 249 14.91 4.71 -2.50
C THR A 249 15.28 4.19 -3.88
N ALA A 250 14.32 4.16 -4.83
CA ALA A 250 14.61 3.79 -6.21
C ALA A 250 15.59 4.76 -6.88
N CYS A 251 15.55 6.05 -6.50
CA CYS A 251 16.46 7.08 -6.98
C CYS A 251 17.84 7.06 -6.31
N PHE A 252 18.05 6.25 -5.27
CA PHE A 252 19.36 6.14 -4.63
C PHE A 252 20.41 5.53 -5.57
N ARG A 253 21.64 6.03 -5.42
CA ARG A 253 22.81 5.57 -6.18
C ARG A 253 23.18 4.13 -5.85
N THR A 254 22.97 3.73 -4.59
CA THR A 254 23.12 2.35 -4.14
C THR A 254 22.14 1.41 -4.85
N THR A 255 20.90 1.84 -5.09
CA THR A 255 19.91 1.08 -5.87
C THR A 255 20.32 0.91 -7.32
N SER A 256 20.79 1.98 -7.98
CA SER A 256 21.31 1.88 -9.34
C SER A 256 22.53 0.94 -9.43
N ALA A 257 23.47 1.04 -8.49
CA ALA A 257 24.61 0.14 -8.40
C ALA A 257 24.18 -1.34 -8.20
N SER A 258 23.16 -1.60 -7.38
CA SER A 258 22.60 -2.94 -7.21
C SER A 258 22.03 -3.51 -8.51
N GLY A 259 21.42 -2.67 -9.35
CA GLY A 259 20.94 -3.07 -10.67
C GLY A 259 22.07 -3.44 -11.63
N VAL A 260 23.17 -2.69 -11.62
CA VAL A 260 24.38 -3.04 -12.41
C VAL A 260 24.94 -4.40 -12.00
N ILE A 261 25.02 -4.66 -10.69
CA ILE A 261 25.48 -5.95 -10.16
C ILE A 261 24.51 -7.07 -10.56
N CYS A 262 23.20 -6.82 -10.51
CA CYS A 262 22.19 -7.78 -10.93
C CYS A 262 22.32 -8.15 -12.42
N VAL A 263 22.59 -7.17 -13.30
CA VAL A 263 22.89 -7.41 -14.71
C VAL A 263 24.14 -8.27 -14.87
N PHE A 264 25.21 -7.92 -14.18
CA PHE A 264 26.47 -8.66 -14.23
C PHE A 264 26.29 -10.12 -13.78
N VAL A 265 25.59 -10.36 -12.67
CA VAL A 265 25.24 -11.69 -12.16
C VAL A 265 24.41 -12.47 -13.18
N THR A 266 23.43 -11.83 -13.82
CA THR A 266 22.56 -12.47 -14.82
C THR A 266 23.35 -12.91 -16.05
N ILE A 267 24.27 -12.07 -16.52
CA ILE A 267 25.15 -12.39 -17.65
C ILE A 267 26.01 -13.60 -17.30
N LEU A 268 26.69 -13.60 -16.15
CA LEU A 268 27.51 -14.72 -15.70
C LEU A 268 26.71 -16.01 -15.54
N HIS A 269 25.50 -15.92 -14.97
CA HIS A 269 24.65 -17.09 -14.77
C HIS A 269 24.13 -17.64 -16.11
N THR A 270 23.83 -16.77 -17.08
CA THR A 270 23.43 -17.18 -18.43
C THR A 270 24.55 -17.94 -19.14
N PHE A 271 25.81 -17.48 -19.02
CA PHE A 271 26.96 -18.23 -19.54
C PHE A 271 27.15 -19.58 -18.84
N THR A 272 26.98 -19.61 -17.51
CA THR A 272 27.06 -20.85 -16.73
C THR A 272 26.00 -21.86 -17.19
N MET A 273 24.77 -21.40 -17.42
CA MET A 273 23.68 -22.23 -17.95
C MET A 273 23.97 -22.73 -19.35
N PHE A 274 24.48 -21.88 -20.25
CA PHE A 274 24.84 -22.26 -21.62
C PHE A 274 25.84 -23.42 -21.66
N TRP A 275 26.89 -23.37 -20.82
CA TRP A 275 27.88 -24.44 -20.73
C TRP A 275 27.36 -25.73 -20.07
N SER A 276 26.21 -25.68 -19.42
CA SER A 276 25.67 -26.79 -18.63
C SER A 276 24.48 -27.48 -19.28
N ILE A 277 24.05 -27.02 -20.46
CA ILE A 277 22.90 -27.57 -21.21
C ILE A 277 23.07 -29.08 -21.45
N GLU A 278 24.26 -29.51 -21.86
CA GLU A 278 24.52 -30.92 -22.16
C GLU A 278 24.40 -31.80 -20.90
N ALA A 279 24.90 -31.33 -19.76
CA ALA A 279 24.76 -32.04 -18.48
C ALA A 279 23.30 -32.13 -18.02
N ILE A 280 22.51 -31.07 -18.23
CA ILE A 280 21.07 -31.06 -17.93
C ILE A 280 20.31 -32.06 -18.82
N LEU A 281 20.61 -32.09 -20.12
CA LEU A 281 19.99 -33.04 -21.06
C LEU A 281 20.33 -34.50 -20.72
N LYS A 282 21.56 -34.75 -20.27
CA LYS A 282 22.03 -36.07 -19.81
C LYS A 282 21.57 -36.43 -18.40
N LYS A 283 20.92 -35.51 -17.68
CA LYS A 283 20.46 -35.68 -16.29
C LYS A 283 21.60 -36.08 -15.34
N ASP A 284 22.75 -35.43 -15.46
CA ASP A 284 23.94 -35.69 -14.62
C ASP A 284 23.76 -35.14 -13.18
N CYS A 285 22.86 -35.79 -12.43
CA CYS A 285 22.56 -35.51 -11.03
C CYS A 285 23.24 -36.59 -10.17
N GLY A 286 24.28 -36.22 -9.43
CA GLY A 286 25.02 -37.13 -8.56
C GLY A 286 24.69 -36.96 -7.07
N SER A 287 23.82 -36.02 -6.72
CA SER A 287 23.40 -35.73 -5.35
C SER A 287 22.16 -36.52 -4.93
N ASP A 288 21.96 -36.63 -3.61
CA ASP A 288 20.76 -37.25 -3.00
C ASP A 288 19.45 -36.53 -3.38
N TYR A 289 19.54 -35.28 -3.86
CA TYR A 289 18.40 -34.53 -4.39
C TYR A 289 17.91 -35.09 -5.74
N GLY A 290 18.74 -35.83 -6.47
CA GLY A 290 18.38 -36.49 -7.73
C GLY A 290 17.81 -35.52 -8.78
N LEU A 291 16.75 -35.94 -9.47
CA LEU A 291 16.14 -35.17 -10.55
C LEU A 291 15.50 -33.83 -10.10
N SER A 292 15.26 -33.65 -8.80
CA SER A 292 14.75 -32.38 -8.29
C SER A 292 15.73 -31.22 -8.53
N MET A 293 17.03 -31.50 -8.70
CA MET A 293 18.06 -30.52 -9.04
C MET A 293 17.79 -29.82 -10.37
N ILE A 294 17.27 -30.56 -11.38
CA ILE A 294 16.89 -29.97 -12.67
C ILE A 294 15.74 -28.97 -12.47
N ALA A 295 14.75 -29.31 -11.63
CA ALA A 295 13.64 -28.41 -11.33
C ALA A 295 14.11 -27.13 -10.62
N ILE A 296 15.05 -27.25 -9.67
CA ILE A 296 15.66 -26.10 -8.99
C ILE A 296 16.40 -25.21 -10.00
N VAL A 297 17.28 -25.78 -10.83
CA VAL A 297 18.04 -25.04 -11.84
C VAL A 297 17.13 -24.25 -12.76
N ILE A 298 16.10 -24.89 -13.33
CA ILE A 298 15.19 -24.25 -14.27
C ILE A 298 14.40 -23.14 -13.57
N ALA A 299 13.82 -23.42 -12.40
CA ALA A 299 13.03 -22.43 -11.67
C ALA A 299 13.85 -21.20 -11.30
N GLN A 300 15.04 -21.40 -10.70
CA GLN A 300 15.90 -20.31 -10.27
C GLN A 300 16.50 -19.54 -11.44
N PHE A 301 16.84 -20.19 -12.55
CA PHE A 301 17.30 -19.50 -13.77
C PHE A 301 16.22 -18.57 -14.33
N ILE A 302 14.98 -19.05 -14.46
CA ILE A 302 13.83 -18.23 -14.85
C ILE A 302 13.68 -17.04 -13.88
N GLY A 303 13.82 -17.31 -12.58
CA GLY A 303 13.77 -16.29 -11.54
C GLY A 303 14.86 -15.23 -11.66
N VAL A 304 16.09 -15.61 -12.02
CA VAL A 304 17.18 -14.66 -12.30
C VAL A 304 16.84 -13.78 -13.50
N VAL A 305 16.45 -14.37 -14.63
CA VAL A 305 16.15 -13.61 -15.86
C VAL A 305 15.00 -12.62 -15.64
N ILE A 306 13.88 -13.08 -15.08
CA ILE A 306 12.71 -12.23 -14.82
C ILE A 306 13.02 -11.19 -13.74
N GLY A 307 13.67 -11.63 -12.65
CA GLY A 307 13.97 -10.77 -11.51
C GLY A 307 14.91 -9.63 -11.86
N THR A 308 15.75 -9.75 -12.89
CA THR A 308 16.70 -8.70 -13.27
C THR A 308 16.04 -7.49 -13.96
N ILE A 309 14.84 -7.65 -14.52
CA ILE A 309 14.11 -6.58 -15.23
C ILE A 309 13.88 -5.36 -14.32
N ALA A 310 13.41 -5.56 -13.09
CA ALA A 310 13.08 -4.47 -12.20
C ALA A 310 14.33 -3.70 -11.70
N PRO A 311 15.41 -4.35 -11.22
CA PRO A 311 16.68 -3.70 -10.90
C PRO A 311 17.30 -2.94 -12.09
N ILE A 312 17.27 -3.49 -13.31
CA ILE A 312 17.72 -2.78 -14.52
C ILE A 312 16.94 -1.48 -14.68
N SER A 313 15.62 -1.53 -14.58
CA SER A 313 14.79 -0.35 -14.79
C SER A 313 15.07 0.73 -13.73
N ARG A 314 15.36 0.33 -12.49
CA ARG A 314 15.76 1.25 -11.42
C ARG A 314 17.11 1.93 -11.67
N CYS A 315 18.02 1.33 -12.44
CA CYS A 315 19.24 2.02 -12.88
C CYS A 315 18.94 3.33 -13.63
N PHE A 316 17.77 3.40 -14.27
CA PHE A 316 17.29 4.55 -15.02
C PHE A 316 16.31 5.43 -14.25
N ALA A 317 15.94 5.08 -13.01
CA ALA A 317 15.03 5.89 -12.19
C ALA A 317 15.59 7.29 -11.88
N ALA A 318 16.92 7.44 -11.81
CA ALA A 318 17.55 8.76 -11.67
C ALA A 318 17.29 9.70 -12.87
N LEU A 319 16.88 9.17 -14.04
CA LEU A 319 16.44 9.97 -15.20
C LEU A 319 15.05 10.57 -15.00
N SER A 320 14.34 10.21 -13.91
CA SER A 320 13.11 10.89 -13.49
C SER A 320 13.36 12.32 -13.01
N PHE A 321 14.62 12.75 -12.89
CA PHE A 321 15.04 14.15 -12.67
C PHE A 321 15.48 14.82 -13.96
N LYS A 322 15.35 16.14 -14.04
CA LYS A 322 15.64 16.91 -15.26
C LYS A 322 17.10 16.70 -15.68
N VAL A 323 17.35 16.15 -16.86
CA VAL A 323 18.73 16.00 -17.37
C VAL A 323 19.21 17.34 -17.92
N SER A 324 19.90 18.13 -17.09
CA SER A 324 20.57 19.36 -17.53
C SER A 324 22.09 19.18 -17.56
N LEU A 325 22.82 19.96 -18.36
CA LEU A 325 24.30 19.97 -18.36
C LEU A 325 24.88 20.23 -16.95
N LYS A 326 24.17 21.01 -16.12
CA LYS A 326 24.49 21.25 -14.71
C LYS A 326 24.31 20.00 -13.85
N ILE A 327 23.27 19.21 -14.11
CA ILE A 327 23.02 17.93 -13.45
C ILE A 327 24.02 16.87 -13.91
N ILE A 328 24.42 16.84 -15.19
CA ILE A 328 25.54 16.00 -15.68
C ILE A 328 26.83 16.35 -14.93
N SER A 329 27.16 17.64 -14.82
CA SER A 329 28.30 18.09 -14.01
C SER A 329 28.17 17.69 -12.54
N ASN A 330 26.97 17.78 -11.94
CA ASN A 330 26.71 17.31 -10.58
C ASN A 330 26.75 15.77 -10.45
N HIS A 331 26.37 14.99 -11.47
CA HIS A 331 26.56 13.54 -11.50
C HIS A 331 28.05 13.15 -11.47
N PHE A 332 28.92 13.99 -12.05
CA PHE A 332 30.37 13.84 -11.96
C PHE A 332 30.97 14.37 -10.63
N LYS A 333 30.20 15.07 -9.78
CA LYS A 333 30.61 15.40 -8.40
C LYS A 333 30.40 14.21 -7.46
N VAL A 334 30.96 13.07 -7.83
CA VAL A 334 30.84 11.79 -7.11
C VAL A 334 31.32 11.90 -5.65
N PHE A 335 32.28 12.80 -5.38
CA PHE A 335 32.84 13.03 -4.04
C PHE A 335 32.00 13.93 -3.12
N LYS A 336 31.00 14.66 -3.62
CA LYS A 336 30.08 15.41 -2.75
C LYS A 336 29.12 14.40 -2.13
N LEU A 337 29.28 14.11 -0.84
CA LEU A 337 28.39 13.21 -0.12
C LEU A 337 27.28 13.99 0.57
N GLU A 338 26.04 13.53 0.41
CA GLU A 338 24.89 14.13 1.05
C GLU A 338 24.81 13.72 2.53
N SER A 339 24.43 14.68 3.38
CA SER A 339 24.42 14.48 4.84
C SER A 339 23.48 13.37 5.31
N TYR A 340 22.45 13.03 4.53
CA TYR A 340 21.49 11.99 4.89
C TYR A 340 22.10 10.58 4.92
N TRP A 341 23.21 10.33 4.21
CA TRP A 341 23.90 9.05 4.25
C TRP A 341 24.51 8.78 5.62
N THR A 342 25.24 9.75 6.20
CA THR A 342 26.01 9.53 7.43
C THR A 342 25.38 10.14 8.69
N SER A 343 24.36 11.00 8.56
CA SER A 343 23.75 11.71 9.70
C SER A 343 23.33 10.78 10.83
N LYS A 344 22.76 9.60 10.52
CA LYS A 344 22.30 8.67 11.56
C LYS A 344 23.46 8.08 12.36
N LEU A 345 24.59 7.78 11.72
CA LEU A 345 25.79 7.31 12.38
C LEU A 345 26.42 8.40 13.25
N TYR A 346 26.42 9.65 12.79
CA TYR A 346 26.84 10.79 13.61
C TYR A 346 25.95 10.99 14.84
N ASP A 347 24.62 10.87 14.68
CA ASP A 347 23.67 10.94 15.79
C ASP A 347 23.99 9.87 16.85
N TRP A 348 24.24 8.62 16.42
CA TRP A 348 24.62 7.53 17.31
C TRP A 348 25.99 7.74 17.98
N LYS A 349 26.94 8.31 17.25
CA LYS A 349 28.28 8.63 17.78
C LYS A 349 28.20 9.68 18.88
N ARG A 350 27.24 10.61 18.81
CA ARG A 350 27.00 11.66 19.80
C ARG A 350 26.08 11.24 20.95
N ALA A 351 25.15 10.32 20.71
CA ALA A 351 24.22 9.86 21.74
C ALA A 351 24.98 9.20 22.90
N SER A 352 24.72 9.58 24.15
CA SER A 352 25.33 8.93 25.31
C SER A 352 24.62 7.61 25.64
N LEU A 353 25.39 6.53 25.83
CA LEU A 353 24.84 5.28 26.36
C LEU A 353 24.79 5.39 27.88
N LYS A 354 23.60 5.58 28.45
CA LYS A 354 23.37 5.35 29.88
C LYS A 354 23.14 3.86 30.12
N LEU A 355 24.19 3.05 29.97
CA LEU A 355 24.14 1.65 30.37
C LEU A 355 24.37 1.54 31.88
N PRO A 356 23.56 0.76 32.61
CA PRO A 356 23.69 0.60 34.07
C PRO A 356 24.84 -0.35 34.40
N LEU A 357 26.05 -0.06 33.92
CA LEU A 357 27.24 -0.83 34.24
C LEU A 357 27.91 -0.25 35.50
N ARG A 358 28.18 -1.13 36.46
CA ARG A 358 28.69 -0.80 37.80
C ARG A 358 30.15 -0.31 37.82
N SER A 359 30.91 -0.49 36.74
CA SER A 359 32.35 -0.15 36.65
C SER A 359 32.60 1.03 35.72
N HIS A 360 33.27 2.06 36.24
CA HIS A 360 33.66 3.26 35.48
C HIS A 360 34.61 2.92 34.32
N SER A 361 35.58 2.01 34.53
CA SER A 361 36.55 1.61 33.49
C SER A 361 35.89 0.91 32.30
N LEU A 362 34.92 0.01 32.55
CA LEU A 362 34.17 -0.66 31.47
C LEU A 362 33.31 0.32 30.66
N ASN A 363 32.71 1.31 31.32
CA ASN A 363 31.97 2.37 30.64
C ASN A 363 32.88 3.20 29.73
N VAL A 364 34.09 3.53 30.17
CA VAL A 364 35.08 4.26 29.36
C VAL A 364 35.51 3.44 28.15
N VAL A 365 35.83 2.15 28.33
CA VAL A 365 36.23 1.26 27.23
C VAL A 365 35.10 1.14 26.21
N MET A 366 33.87 0.86 26.65
CA MET A 366 32.73 0.69 25.75
C MET A 366 32.39 1.97 24.97
N GLU A 367 32.39 3.14 25.63
CA GLU A 367 32.14 4.42 24.96
C GLU A 367 33.27 4.75 23.96
N THR A 368 34.52 4.41 24.29
CA THR A 368 35.67 4.57 23.38
C THR A 368 35.58 3.62 22.19
N SER A 369 35.30 2.34 22.43
CA SER A 369 35.10 1.33 21.38
C SER A 369 33.94 1.70 20.46
N LYS A 370 32.80 2.16 21.02
CA LYS A 370 31.67 2.67 20.24
C LYS A 370 32.10 3.83 19.33
N LYS A 371 32.80 4.83 19.87
CA LYS A 371 33.26 5.98 19.08
C LYS A 371 34.18 5.56 17.94
N LEU A 372 35.07 4.60 18.19
CA LEU A 372 35.98 4.05 17.19
C LEU A 372 35.23 3.27 16.10
N ILE A 373 34.34 2.35 16.49
CA ILE A 373 33.50 1.57 15.56
C ILE A 373 32.66 2.51 14.70
N LEU A 374 31.97 3.47 15.31
CA LEU A 374 31.13 4.41 14.56
C LEU A 374 31.95 5.35 13.67
N SER A 375 33.18 5.73 14.06
CA SER A 375 34.06 6.50 13.17
C SER A 375 34.42 5.70 11.92
N PHE A 376 34.82 4.44 12.12
CA PHE A 376 35.13 3.53 11.02
C PHE A 376 33.90 3.29 10.14
N CYS A 377 32.71 3.07 10.72
CA CYS A 377 31.47 2.90 9.95
C CYS A 377 31.11 4.14 9.13
N ILE A 378 31.35 5.34 9.67
CA ILE A 378 31.14 6.59 8.93
C ILE A 378 32.07 6.61 7.72
N GLU A 379 33.39 6.56 7.93
CA GLU A 379 34.38 6.59 6.85
C GLU A 379 34.14 5.51 5.80
N PHE A 380 33.79 4.30 6.24
CA PHE A 380 33.42 3.20 5.36
C PHE A 380 32.15 3.52 4.54
N GLN A 381 31.09 4.02 5.18
CA GLN A 381 29.86 4.36 4.50
C GLN A 381 30.08 5.49 3.47
N GLU A 382 30.90 6.49 3.79
CA GLU A 382 31.27 7.56 2.86
C GLU A 382 31.97 6.98 1.63
N GLY A 383 33.03 6.20 1.83
CA GLY A 383 33.76 5.56 0.74
C GLY A 383 32.88 4.64 -0.10
N PHE A 384 32.04 3.81 0.53
CA PHE A 384 31.16 2.87 -0.15
C PHE A 384 30.11 3.58 -1.02
N VAL A 385 29.49 4.65 -0.51
CA VAL A 385 28.52 5.43 -1.28
C VAL A 385 29.19 6.11 -2.48
N VAL A 386 30.42 6.61 -2.33
CA VAL A 386 31.20 7.15 -3.46
C VAL A 386 31.42 6.08 -4.53
N VAL A 387 31.80 4.86 -4.16
CA VAL A 387 31.95 3.78 -5.17
C VAL A 387 30.61 3.43 -5.82
N CYS A 388 29.51 3.40 -5.06
CA CYS A 388 28.17 3.21 -5.63
C CYS A 388 27.79 4.33 -6.61
N LYS A 389 28.17 5.58 -6.33
CA LYS A 389 27.97 6.71 -7.25
C LYS A 389 28.73 6.50 -8.56
N ILE A 390 29.97 6.01 -8.51
CA ILE A 390 30.76 5.68 -9.72
C ILE A 390 30.08 4.56 -10.52
N LEU A 391 29.69 3.46 -9.87
CA LEU A 391 29.00 2.35 -10.53
C LEU A 391 27.68 2.79 -11.17
N ALA A 392 26.93 3.68 -10.51
CA ALA A 392 25.69 4.24 -11.01
C ALA A 392 25.87 5.16 -12.25
N LEU A 393 27.10 5.52 -12.64
CA LEU A 393 27.37 6.22 -13.90
C LEU A 393 27.38 5.27 -15.11
N ILE A 394 27.61 3.97 -14.90
CA ILE A 394 27.69 2.99 -16.00
C ILE A 394 26.40 2.97 -16.85
N PRO A 395 25.18 2.89 -16.27
CA PRO A 395 23.95 2.95 -17.04
C PRO A 395 23.78 4.27 -17.80
N TYR A 396 24.25 5.37 -17.22
CA TYR A 396 24.16 6.70 -17.82
C TYR A 396 25.06 6.84 -19.05
N VAL A 397 26.31 6.40 -18.94
CA VAL A 397 27.26 6.34 -20.07
C VAL A 397 26.74 5.41 -21.16
N PHE A 398 26.24 4.23 -20.79
CA PHE A 398 25.63 3.29 -21.73
C PHE A 398 24.47 3.93 -22.51
N MET A 399 23.57 4.66 -21.84
CA MET A 399 22.47 5.38 -22.51
C MET A 399 22.95 6.46 -23.46
N ILE A 400 23.99 7.23 -23.09
CA ILE A 400 24.59 8.21 -24.01
C ILE A 400 25.15 7.52 -25.25
N CYS A 401 25.85 6.40 -25.09
CA CYS A 401 26.36 5.60 -26.20
C CYS A 401 25.24 5.03 -27.08
N VAL A 402 24.14 4.55 -26.48
CA VAL A 402 22.96 4.08 -27.24
C VAL A 402 22.29 5.23 -27.99
N LEU A 403 22.08 6.39 -27.37
CA LEU A 403 21.49 7.55 -28.03
C LEU A 403 22.38 8.06 -29.18
N TYR A 404 23.71 8.05 -28.99
CA TYR A 404 24.66 8.44 -30.02
C TYR A 404 24.68 7.44 -31.18
N SER A 405 24.68 6.13 -30.88
CA SER A 405 24.63 5.08 -31.92
C SER A 405 23.29 5.07 -32.66
N VAL A 406 22.15 5.33 -31.99
CA VAL A 406 20.84 5.51 -32.65
C VAL A 406 20.81 6.75 -33.52
N ARG A 407 21.43 7.87 -33.09
CA ARG A 407 21.59 9.07 -33.93
C ARG A 407 22.50 8.82 -35.12
N CYS A 408 23.59 8.08 -34.94
CA CYS A 408 24.49 7.66 -36.01
C CYS A 408 23.77 6.72 -36.98
N LEU A 409 22.99 5.76 -36.48
CA LEU A 409 22.16 4.87 -37.28
C LEU A 409 21.06 5.63 -38.03
N LYS A 410 20.40 6.61 -37.41
CA LYS A 410 19.46 7.53 -38.09
C LYS A 410 20.17 8.34 -39.18
N TRP A 411 21.37 8.86 -38.91
CA TRP A 411 22.16 9.59 -39.91
C TRP A 411 22.57 8.68 -41.08
N LEU A 412 22.97 7.44 -40.81
CA LEU A 412 23.28 6.44 -41.83
C LEU A 412 22.02 6.06 -42.64
N LEU A 413 20.89 5.77 -41.99
CA LEU A 413 19.62 5.44 -42.65
C LEU A 413 19.09 6.60 -43.50
N HIS A 414 19.23 7.84 -43.02
CA HIS A 414 18.89 9.05 -43.78
C HIS A 414 19.83 9.26 -44.98
N LYS A 415 21.13 8.97 -44.82
CA LYS A 415 22.13 9.01 -45.90
C LYS A 415 21.87 7.95 -46.98
N TYR A 416 21.22 6.82 -46.64
CA TYR A 416 20.88 5.72 -47.57
C TYR A 416 19.40 5.70 -48.01
N ARG A 417 18.62 6.77 -47.81
CA ARG A 417 17.23 6.95 -48.30
C ARG A 417 16.26 5.81 -47.97
N PHE A 418 16.35 5.21 -46.78
CA PHE A 418 15.27 4.36 -46.28
C PHE A 418 14.24 5.21 -45.51
N ASN A 419 13.11 5.51 -46.16
CA ASN A 419 11.96 6.12 -45.50
C ASN A 419 11.27 5.05 -44.63
N THR A 420 11.46 5.11 -43.33
CA THR A 420 10.64 4.36 -42.37
C THR A 420 9.95 5.31 -41.40
N SER A 421 8.69 5.03 -41.13
CA SER A 421 7.70 5.76 -40.35
C SER A 421 8.04 5.95 -38.86
N LEU A 422 9.16 6.60 -38.56
CA LEU A 422 9.64 6.88 -37.21
C LEU A 422 9.66 8.40 -36.89
N ASP A 423 8.75 9.17 -37.49
CA ASP A 423 8.56 10.60 -37.21
C ASP A 423 7.53 10.87 -36.10
N ARG A 424 7.00 9.83 -35.45
CA ARG A 424 5.94 9.95 -34.44
C ARG A 424 6.42 10.34 -33.03
N PHE A 425 7.57 11.02 -32.89
CA PHE A 425 8.18 11.33 -31.58
C PHE A 425 8.49 12.81 -31.32
N SER A 426 7.99 13.73 -32.14
CA SER A 426 8.13 15.17 -31.90
C SER A 426 6.77 15.88 -31.93
N SER A 427 5.97 15.72 -30.88
CA SER A 427 4.95 16.71 -30.52
C SER A 427 5.62 17.76 -29.62
N LEU A 428 6.02 18.89 -30.23
CA LEU A 428 6.63 20.02 -29.52
C LEU A 428 5.59 21.12 -29.21
N GLU A 429 4.45 21.16 -29.92
CA GLU A 429 3.40 22.17 -29.72
C GLU A 429 2.50 21.91 -28.49
N GLU A 430 2.31 20.65 -28.08
CA GLU A 430 1.49 20.30 -26.89
C GLU A 430 2.21 20.61 -25.56
N LYS A 431 3.54 20.82 -25.59
CA LYS A 431 4.35 21.11 -24.39
C LYS A 431 4.17 22.52 -23.86
N THR A 432 3.94 23.50 -24.73
CA THR A 432 3.86 24.92 -24.36
C THR A 432 2.63 25.22 -23.50
N ASP A 433 1.46 24.67 -23.84
CA ASP A 433 0.23 24.82 -23.04
C ASP A 433 0.23 24.02 -21.73
N PHE A 434 1.01 22.92 -21.68
CA PHE A 434 1.17 22.11 -20.48
C PHE A 434 2.09 22.79 -19.44
N PHE A 435 3.10 23.54 -19.89
CA PHE A 435 4.07 24.22 -19.02
C PHE A 435 3.42 25.31 -18.17
N GLU A 436 2.53 26.14 -18.73
CA GLU A 436 1.82 27.19 -17.99
C GLU A 436 0.87 26.62 -16.92
N ARG A 437 0.22 25.48 -17.19
CA ARG A 437 -0.77 24.88 -16.26
C ARG A 437 -0.16 24.23 -15.01
N ASN A 438 1.14 23.87 -15.03
CA ASN A 438 1.78 23.12 -13.94
C ASN A 438 2.87 23.90 -13.18
N GLU A 439 3.10 25.20 -13.47
CA GLU A 439 3.98 26.03 -12.64
C GLU A 439 3.52 26.04 -11.16
N ASP A 440 2.20 26.09 -10.95
CA ASP A 440 1.54 26.05 -9.64
C ASP A 440 1.82 24.79 -8.81
N LEU A 441 2.24 23.69 -9.44
CA LEU A 441 2.49 22.40 -8.76
C LEU A 441 3.94 22.23 -8.31
N ARG A 442 4.87 23.03 -8.85
CA ARG A 442 6.31 22.94 -8.53
C ARG A 442 6.63 23.13 -7.03
N PRO A 443 5.97 24.05 -6.30
CA PRO A 443 6.21 24.23 -4.86
C PRO A 443 5.87 22.98 -4.03
N TYR A 444 5.02 22.09 -4.56
CA TYR A 444 4.54 20.89 -3.88
C TYR A 444 5.37 19.64 -4.19
N VAL A 445 6.45 19.77 -4.95
CA VAL A 445 7.36 18.64 -5.25
C VAL A 445 8.35 18.44 -4.10
N LEU A 446 8.31 17.26 -3.47
CA LEU A 446 9.21 16.90 -2.39
C LEU A 446 10.48 16.23 -2.95
N GLN A 447 11.64 16.78 -2.63
CA GLN A 447 12.96 16.29 -3.06
C GLN A 447 13.91 16.25 -1.87
N LEU A 448 14.87 15.32 -1.86
CA LEU A 448 15.90 15.28 -0.81
C LEU A 448 16.94 16.40 -0.96
N GLU A 449 17.30 16.73 -2.20
CA GLU A 449 18.30 17.76 -2.53
C GLU A 449 17.60 18.92 -3.23
N ASP A 450 17.75 20.14 -2.70
CA ASP A 450 17.10 21.34 -3.25
C ASP A 450 17.62 21.71 -4.65
N GLU A 451 18.78 21.16 -5.05
CA GLU A 451 19.37 21.36 -6.38
C GLU A 451 18.80 20.42 -7.47
N MET A 452 18.01 19.39 -7.11
CA MET A 452 17.58 18.31 -8.03
C MET A 452 16.13 18.43 -8.49
N GLU A 453 15.86 19.33 -9.45
CA GLU A 453 14.53 19.51 -10.03
C GLU A 453 13.99 18.22 -10.69
N LEU A 454 12.80 17.76 -10.26
CA LEU A 454 12.08 16.62 -10.87
C LEU A 454 11.90 16.86 -12.38
N ALA A 455 12.09 15.81 -13.19
CA ALA A 455 11.89 15.92 -14.63
C ALA A 455 10.43 16.27 -14.89
N GLU A 456 10.22 17.17 -15.83
CA GLU A 456 8.90 17.58 -16.29
C GLU A 456 8.02 16.38 -16.67
N ARG A 457 8.60 15.39 -17.36
CA ARG A 457 7.93 14.14 -17.72
C ARG A 457 7.42 13.35 -16.51
N THR A 458 8.15 13.37 -15.39
CA THR A 458 7.72 12.67 -14.17
C THR A 458 6.60 13.44 -13.48
N LEU A 459 6.71 14.77 -13.42
CA LEU A 459 5.65 15.64 -12.90
C LEU A 459 4.37 15.52 -13.73
N GLU A 460 4.49 15.47 -15.05
CA GLU A 460 3.41 15.20 -16.00
C GLU A 460 2.78 13.83 -15.75
N GLY A 461 3.59 12.78 -15.56
CA GLY A 461 3.11 11.46 -15.19
C GLY A 461 2.29 11.47 -13.90
N LEU A 462 2.74 12.20 -12.86
CA LEU A 462 2.01 12.34 -11.60
C LEU A 462 0.70 13.12 -11.77
N SER A 463 0.74 14.26 -12.49
CA SER A 463 -0.43 15.09 -12.78
C SER A 463 -1.49 14.34 -13.59
N LYS A 464 -1.08 13.62 -14.64
CA LYS A 464 -1.97 12.76 -15.43
C LYS A 464 -2.57 11.63 -14.60
N SER A 465 -1.78 11.04 -13.71
CA SER A 465 -2.23 9.94 -12.83
C SER A 465 -3.34 10.39 -11.88
N VAL A 466 -3.24 11.55 -11.23
CA VAL A 466 -4.32 12.05 -10.36
C VAL A 466 -5.57 12.43 -11.14
N ASN A 467 -5.43 13.05 -12.32
CA ASN A 467 -6.58 13.34 -13.18
C ASN A 467 -7.30 12.04 -13.57
N GLN A 468 -6.56 10.98 -13.91
CA GLN A 468 -7.14 9.68 -14.22
C GLN A 468 -7.81 9.04 -13.00
N LEU A 469 -7.27 9.20 -11.78
CA LEU A 469 -7.89 8.70 -10.56
C LEU A 469 -9.23 9.39 -10.27
N ILE A 470 -9.28 10.71 -10.45
CA ILE A 470 -10.50 11.51 -10.30
C ILE A 470 -11.51 11.09 -11.37
N GLN A 471 -11.11 11.03 -12.64
CA GLN A 471 -11.98 10.61 -13.75
C GLN A 471 -12.52 9.19 -13.58
N ASN A 472 -11.71 8.26 -13.05
CA ASN A 472 -12.17 6.91 -12.74
C ASN A 472 -13.23 6.91 -11.63
N GLY A 473 -13.13 7.83 -10.67
CA GLY A 473 -14.16 8.06 -9.65
C GLY A 473 -15.43 8.67 -10.26
N GLU A 474 -15.30 9.67 -11.14
CA GLU A 474 -16.44 10.31 -11.83
C GLU A 474 -17.22 9.32 -12.70
N ASN A 475 -16.53 8.38 -13.34
CA ASN A 475 -17.15 7.33 -14.16
C ASN A 475 -17.74 6.18 -13.31
N SER A 476 -17.59 6.21 -11.99
CA SER A 476 -18.16 5.22 -11.09
C SER A 476 -19.67 5.39 -11.03
N GLN A 477 -20.44 4.31 -11.16
CA GLN A 477 -21.90 4.32 -11.01
C GLN A 477 -22.36 4.27 -9.53
N ALA A 478 -21.45 4.51 -8.58
CA ALA A 478 -21.65 4.21 -7.16
C ALA A 478 -22.61 5.14 -6.41
N ASN A 479 -23.16 6.18 -7.04
CA ASN A 479 -24.04 7.15 -6.38
C ASN A 479 -25.23 7.61 -7.25
N ILE A 480 -25.56 6.89 -8.32
CA ILE A 480 -26.61 7.31 -9.26
C ILE A 480 -27.97 7.37 -8.57
N ASN A 481 -28.30 6.36 -7.76
CA ASN A 481 -29.58 6.31 -7.08
C ASN A 481 -29.65 7.35 -5.96
N LEU A 482 -28.56 7.54 -5.21
CA LEU A 482 -28.45 8.62 -4.23
C LEU A 482 -28.64 9.99 -4.88
N MET A 483 -28.00 10.21 -6.04
CA MET A 483 -28.09 11.46 -6.75
C MET A 483 -29.52 11.74 -7.23
N ASN A 484 -30.19 10.74 -7.80
CA ASN A 484 -31.60 10.83 -8.19
C ASN A 484 -32.49 11.20 -6.99
N LEU A 485 -32.25 10.57 -5.84
CA LEU A 485 -33.00 10.84 -4.61
C LEU A 485 -32.80 12.29 -4.13
N ILE A 486 -31.55 12.76 -4.08
CA ILE A 486 -31.23 14.15 -3.72
C ILE A 486 -31.91 15.11 -4.69
N GLU A 487 -31.84 14.82 -6.00
CA GLU A 487 -32.43 15.66 -7.03
C GLU A 487 -33.95 15.78 -6.91
N GLN A 488 -34.64 14.67 -6.64
CA GLN A 488 -36.10 14.60 -6.58
C GLN A 488 -36.71 15.12 -5.26
N ASN A 489 -36.09 14.83 -4.11
CA ASN A 489 -36.79 14.89 -2.81
C ASN A 489 -36.29 15.94 -1.81
N SER A 490 -35.12 16.56 -2.03
CA SER A 490 -34.59 17.54 -1.05
C SER A 490 -35.16 18.95 -1.27
N THR A 491 -35.63 19.58 -0.18
CA THR A 491 -36.49 20.77 -0.22
C THR A 491 -35.74 22.11 -0.17
N GLY A 492 -34.43 22.15 -0.44
CA GLY A 492 -33.64 23.39 -0.46
C GLY A 492 -33.39 24.07 0.91
N GLY A 493 -33.89 23.49 2.01
CA GLY A 493 -33.78 24.06 3.37
C GLY A 493 -33.46 23.04 4.48
N PHE A 494 -33.21 21.78 4.12
CA PHE A 494 -32.86 20.70 5.06
C PHE A 494 -33.83 20.52 6.25
N HIS A 495 -35.09 20.92 6.09
CA HIS A 495 -36.07 20.94 7.17
C HIS A 495 -36.32 19.54 7.76
N GLY A 496 -36.08 18.48 6.98
CA GLY A 496 -36.14 17.12 7.47
C GLY A 496 -35.24 16.84 8.68
N VAL A 497 -34.10 17.52 8.79
CA VAL A 497 -33.17 17.40 9.93
C VAL A 497 -33.82 17.87 11.25
N ALA A 498 -34.70 18.87 11.20
CA ALA A 498 -35.42 19.35 12.37
C ALA A 498 -36.72 18.57 12.65
N LYS A 499 -37.37 18.07 11.59
CA LYS A 499 -38.72 17.47 11.67
C LYS A 499 -38.77 16.05 12.21
N PHE A 500 -37.73 15.23 12.00
CA PHE A 500 -37.81 13.79 12.26
C PHE A 500 -37.97 13.40 13.74
N ASP A 501 -37.53 14.27 14.66
CA ASP A 501 -37.54 14.04 16.11
C ASP A 501 -37.75 15.36 16.88
N ASN A 502 -38.91 16.01 16.74
CA ASN A 502 -39.18 17.33 17.31
C ASN A 502 -39.91 17.30 18.68
N ILE A 503 -39.64 16.29 19.51
CA ILE A 503 -40.29 16.17 20.82
C ILE A 503 -39.40 16.78 21.90
N ASP A 504 -39.91 17.81 22.58
CA ASP A 504 -39.27 18.40 23.77
C ASP A 504 -39.19 17.42 24.95
N GLU A 505 -38.14 17.58 25.75
CA GLU A 505 -37.82 16.80 26.96
C GLU A 505 -39.00 16.73 27.96
N TYR A 506 -39.87 17.76 27.95
CA TYR A 506 -41.05 17.87 28.82
C TYR A 506 -42.14 16.80 28.55
N HIS A 507 -42.25 16.30 27.31
CA HIS A 507 -43.22 15.26 26.93
C HIS A 507 -42.70 13.83 27.08
N ILE A 508 -41.49 13.66 27.61
CA ILE A 508 -40.72 12.41 27.61
C ILE A 508 -40.65 11.76 29.03
N HIS A 509 -41.22 12.40 30.05
CA HIS A 509 -41.14 12.03 31.48
C HIS A 509 -41.73 10.66 31.93
N HIS A 510 -42.03 9.71 31.04
CA HIS A 510 -42.67 8.43 31.43
C HIS A 510 -41.90 7.17 30.97
N VAL A 511 -40.60 7.25 30.67
CA VAL A 511 -39.72 6.07 30.51
C VAL A 511 -38.43 6.24 31.36
N PRO A 512 -38.14 5.36 32.33
CA PRO A 512 -37.03 5.52 33.28
C PRO A 512 -35.62 5.56 32.67
N PHE A 513 -35.41 4.97 31.48
CA PHE A 513 -34.10 4.79 30.85
C PHE A 513 -33.56 6.02 30.09
N LEU A 514 -34.34 7.11 30.00
CA LEU A 514 -33.99 8.32 29.24
C LEU A 514 -32.91 9.21 29.91
N GLN A 515 -32.31 8.78 31.01
CA GLN A 515 -31.22 9.48 31.71
C GLN A 515 -29.82 9.27 31.11
N LEU A 516 -29.71 8.64 29.93
CA LEU A 516 -28.52 8.76 29.08
C LEU A 516 -28.45 10.19 28.52
N LYS A 517 -27.93 11.09 29.35
CA LYS A 517 -27.73 12.51 29.06
C LYS A 517 -26.63 12.78 28.00
N VAL A 518 -26.16 11.73 27.34
CA VAL A 518 -24.99 11.72 26.47
C VAL A 518 -25.45 11.21 25.09
N GLU A 519 -25.53 12.15 24.14
CA GLU A 519 -24.93 11.98 22.80
C GLU A 519 -25.54 11.00 21.78
N TYR A 520 -26.85 10.70 21.79
CA TYR A 520 -27.49 10.15 20.56
C TYR A 520 -27.53 11.18 19.41
N GLN A 521 -27.36 12.47 19.75
CA GLN A 521 -27.80 13.61 18.94
C GLN A 521 -26.98 13.87 17.66
N ASP A 522 -25.83 13.22 17.47
CA ASP A 522 -24.91 13.47 16.34
C ASP A 522 -24.61 12.25 15.45
N CYS A 523 -25.34 11.14 15.63
CA CYS A 523 -25.32 10.05 14.66
C CYS A 523 -26.30 10.34 13.52
N TRP A 524 -25.77 10.52 12.31
CA TRP A 524 -26.51 10.73 11.07
C TRP A 524 -27.09 9.43 10.52
N SER A 525 -26.37 8.33 10.63
CA SER A 525 -26.78 7.03 10.06
C SER A 525 -28.00 6.45 10.78
N LEU A 526 -28.08 6.56 12.11
CA LEU A 526 -29.16 5.92 12.87
C LEU A 526 -30.56 6.47 12.56
N PRO A 527 -30.81 7.79 12.51
CA PRO A 527 -32.07 8.33 12.02
C PRO A 527 -32.42 7.90 10.59
N VAL A 528 -31.44 7.87 9.69
CA VAL A 528 -31.64 7.44 8.29
C VAL A 528 -32.11 5.99 8.25
N VAL A 529 -31.44 5.09 8.97
CA VAL A 529 -31.82 3.67 9.05
C VAL A 529 -33.22 3.49 9.67
N THR A 530 -33.51 4.20 10.77
CA THR A 530 -34.82 4.13 11.43
C THR A 530 -35.96 4.62 10.53
N LEU A 531 -35.80 5.78 9.89
CA LEU A 531 -36.80 6.31 8.95
C LEU A 531 -37.00 5.39 7.75
N THR A 532 -35.91 4.82 7.22
CA THR A 532 -35.95 3.86 6.11
C THR A 532 -36.71 2.60 6.51
N THR A 533 -36.45 2.08 7.72
CA THR A 533 -37.16 0.90 8.27
C THR A 533 -38.68 1.12 8.29
N ILE A 534 -39.13 2.31 8.72
CA ILE A 534 -40.55 2.66 8.73
C ILE A 534 -41.08 2.76 7.29
N ALA A 535 -40.34 3.43 6.39
CA ALA A 535 -40.75 3.67 5.00
C ALA A 535 -40.93 2.36 4.21
N ILE A 536 -40.00 1.41 4.34
CA ILE A 536 -40.06 0.13 3.62
C ILE A 536 -41.11 -0.84 4.21
N SER A 537 -41.63 -0.55 5.41
CA SER A 537 -42.67 -1.36 6.07
C SER A 537 -44.10 -0.98 5.66
N LEU A 538 -44.27 0.06 4.84
CA LEU A 538 -45.58 0.54 4.38
C LEU A 538 -46.12 -0.37 3.25
N PRO A 539 -47.23 -1.12 3.46
CA PRO A 539 -47.66 -2.16 2.55
C PRO A 539 -48.29 -1.67 1.24
N THR A 540 -48.75 -0.41 1.16
CA THR A 540 -49.43 0.12 -0.04
C THR A 540 -48.49 0.75 -1.06
N ILE A 541 -47.20 0.93 -0.72
CA ILE A 541 -46.22 1.57 -1.61
C ILE A 541 -45.75 0.56 -2.66
N GLU A 542 -45.54 1.02 -3.89
CA GLU A 542 -45.06 0.14 -4.95
C GLU A 542 -43.67 -0.40 -4.60
N LYS A 543 -43.49 -1.72 -4.74
CA LYS A 543 -42.20 -2.37 -4.46
C LYS A 543 -41.03 -1.69 -5.18
N LYS A 544 -41.23 -1.24 -6.42
CA LYS A 544 -40.20 -0.55 -7.20
C LYS A 544 -39.72 0.75 -6.53
N GLU A 545 -40.61 1.49 -5.89
CA GLU A 545 -40.26 2.74 -5.20
C GLU A 545 -39.54 2.47 -3.89
N VAL A 546 -39.96 1.43 -3.17
CA VAL A 546 -39.26 0.94 -1.97
C VAL A 546 -37.85 0.48 -2.33
N ASP A 547 -37.70 -0.33 -3.39
CA ASP A 547 -36.41 -0.82 -3.88
C ASP A 547 -35.51 0.35 -4.30
N ASN A 548 -36.04 1.35 -5.02
CA ASN A 548 -35.30 2.56 -5.39
C ASN A 548 -34.81 3.34 -4.16
N LEU A 549 -35.67 3.56 -3.16
CA LEU A 549 -35.29 4.26 -1.92
C LEU A 549 -34.19 3.48 -1.19
N LEU A 550 -34.32 2.16 -1.10
CA LEU A 550 -33.36 1.28 -0.43
C LEU A 550 -32.00 1.28 -1.13
N GLU A 551 -31.97 1.28 -2.48
CA GLU A 551 -30.74 1.46 -3.25
C GLU A 551 -30.09 2.85 -3.00
N SER A 552 -30.89 3.93 -3.01
CA SER A 552 -30.39 5.28 -2.72
C SER A 552 -29.85 5.41 -1.29
N VAL A 553 -30.51 4.80 -0.30
CA VAL A 553 -30.05 4.80 1.09
C VAL A 553 -28.80 3.95 1.27
N ARG A 554 -28.70 2.80 0.59
CA ARG A 554 -27.49 1.97 0.58
C ARG A 554 -26.28 2.76 0.07
N GLU A 555 -26.44 3.47 -1.04
CA GLU A 555 -25.39 4.34 -1.59
C GLU A 555 -25.09 5.54 -0.67
N GLY A 556 -26.12 6.17 -0.12
CA GLY A 556 -25.99 7.30 0.81
C GLY A 556 -25.25 6.96 2.10
N LEU A 557 -25.59 5.82 2.72
CA LEU A 557 -24.98 5.38 3.97
C LEU A 557 -23.49 5.09 3.83
N LEU A 558 -23.00 4.67 2.65
CA LEU A 558 -21.55 4.53 2.40
C LEU A 558 -20.81 5.86 2.66
N TYR A 559 -21.38 6.98 2.21
CA TYR A 559 -20.79 8.29 2.39
C TYR A 559 -21.10 8.91 3.76
N VAL A 560 -22.28 8.64 4.34
CA VAL A 560 -22.61 9.07 5.71
C VAL A 560 -21.66 8.44 6.72
N THR A 561 -21.45 7.12 6.65
CA THR A 561 -20.48 6.42 7.51
C THR A 561 -19.07 7.01 7.32
N LEU A 562 -18.71 7.40 6.10
CA LEU A 562 -17.42 8.03 5.84
C LEU A 562 -17.27 9.38 6.55
N VAL A 563 -18.33 10.19 6.60
CA VAL A 563 -18.36 11.45 7.33
C VAL A 563 -18.27 11.20 8.84
N GLU A 564 -19.08 10.28 9.35
CA GLU A 564 -19.13 9.90 10.77
C GLU A 564 -17.77 9.41 11.29
N GLU A 565 -17.13 8.46 10.57
CA GLU A 565 -15.83 7.88 10.96
C GLU A 565 -14.68 8.92 10.97
N ASN A 566 -14.79 10.01 10.19
CA ASN A 566 -13.73 11.01 10.07
C ASN A 566 -13.96 12.26 10.93
N LEU A 567 -15.21 12.64 11.20
CA LEU A 567 -15.55 13.88 11.92
C LEU A 567 -16.16 13.65 13.31
N ASN A 568 -16.82 12.51 13.55
CA ASN A 568 -17.53 12.18 14.79
C ASN A 568 -16.91 10.95 15.47
N ALA A 569 -15.60 10.99 15.76
CA ALA A 569 -14.80 9.82 16.16
C ALA A 569 -14.54 9.68 17.69
N THR A 570 -15.41 10.19 18.57
CA THR A 570 -15.29 9.92 20.02
C THR A 570 -15.84 8.53 20.37
N ASP A 571 -15.34 7.93 21.45
CA ASP A 571 -15.71 6.56 21.87
C ASP A 571 -17.23 6.38 22.02
N ASP A 572 -17.92 7.40 22.51
CA ASP A 572 -19.38 7.41 22.66
C ASP A 572 -20.11 7.34 21.30
N TYR A 573 -19.64 8.07 20.28
CA TYR A 573 -20.21 8.03 18.92
C TYR A 573 -19.92 6.72 18.18
N VAL A 574 -18.73 6.13 18.39
CA VAL A 574 -18.35 4.86 17.74
C VAL A 574 -19.33 3.74 18.09
N SER A 575 -19.79 3.69 19.34
CA SER A 575 -20.75 2.68 19.79
C SER A 575 -22.10 2.78 19.05
N ILE A 576 -22.62 4.01 18.90
CA ILE A 576 -23.89 4.28 18.23
C ILE A 576 -23.78 4.02 16.72
N GLN A 577 -22.67 4.41 16.10
CA GLN A 577 -22.40 4.19 14.67
C GLN A 577 -22.34 2.69 14.35
N GLU A 578 -21.69 1.89 15.20
CA GLU A 578 -21.63 0.44 14.99
C GLU A 578 -23.00 -0.23 15.21
N ALA A 579 -23.80 0.27 16.16
CA ALA A 579 -25.19 -0.16 16.33
C ALA A 579 -26.03 0.17 15.08
N ALA A 580 -25.91 1.39 14.53
CA ALA A 580 -26.60 1.80 13.31
C ALA A 580 -26.20 0.97 12.09
N LYS A 581 -24.90 0.65 11.96
CA LYS A 581 -24.36 -0.19 10.88
C LYS A 581 -24.83 -1.64 10.99
N THR A 582 -24.94 -2.16 12.21
CA THR A 582 -25.49 -3.50 12.46
C THR A 582 -26.97 -3.54 12.12
N LEU A 583 -27.73 -2.53 12.58
CA LEU A 583 -29.15 -2.40 12.27
C LEU A 583 -29.38 -2.28 10.75
N TRP A 584 -28.57 -1.49 10.04
CA TRP A 584 -28.70 -1.34 8.60
C TRP A 584 -28.54 -2.68 7.87
N LYS A 585 -27.56 -3.51 8.25
CA LYS A 585 -27.38 -4.83 7.63
C LYS A 585 -28.60 -5.72 7.83
N GLU A 586 -29.17 -5.69 9.03
CA GLU A 586 -30.37 -6.47 9.38
C GLU A 586 -31.58 -6.01 8.54
N VAL A 587 -31.78 -4.70 8.40
CA VAL A 587 -32.87 -4.12 7.60
C VAL A 587 -32.69 -4.38 6.10
N ASP A 588 -31.47 -4.22 5.60
CA ASP A 588 -31.12 -4.30 4.17
C ASP A 588 -31.08 -5.74 3.65
N ILE A 589 -30.59 -6.69 4.45
CA ILE A 589 -30.38 -8.10 4.05
C ILE A 589 -31.51 -9.00 4.55
N ASP A 590 -31.82 -8.91 5.84
CA ASP A 590 -32.73 -9.85 6.50
C ASP A 590 -34.19 -9.35 6.50
N HIS A 591 -34.40 -8.07 6.18
CA HIS A 591 -35.70 -7.39 6.26
C HIS A 591 -36.30 -7.51 7.67
N GLU A 592 -35.42 -7.38 8.67
CA GLU A 592 -35.73 -7.45 10.09
C GLU A 592 -35.31 -6.15 10.79
N TRP A 593 -35.97 -5.83 11.90
CA TRP A 593 -35.60 -4.75 12.80
C TRP A 593 -35.51 -5.30 14.23
N LEU A 594 -34.29 -5.35 14.76
CA LEU A 594 -33.96 -5.89 16.09
C LEU A 594 -34.47 -7.32 16.36
N GLY A 595 -34.52 -8.16 15.32
CA GLY A 595 -34.97 -9.54 15.29
C GLY A 595 -36.47 -9.69 14.95
N HIS A 596 -37.16 -8.58 14.66
CA HIS A 596 -38.57 -8.58 14.27
C HIS A 596 -38.71 -8.43 12.76
N LYS A 597 -39.34 -9.40 12.10
CA LYS A 597 -39.62 -9.34 10.66
C LYS A 597 -40.56 -8.18 10.33
N LEU A 598 -40.13 -7.33 9.40
CA LEU A 598 -40.94 -6.19 8.95
C LEU A 598 -42.25 -6.65 8.29
N GLN A 599 -42.25 -7.84 7.67
CA GLN A 599 -43.43 -8.45 7.06
C GLN A 599 -44.48 -8.89 8.09
N ASP A 600 -44.06 -9.30 9.29
CA ASP A 600 -44.99 -9.68 10.35
C ASP A 600 -45.73 -8.45 10.88
N ILE A 601 -45.03 -7.32 10.99
CA ILE A 601 -45.58 -6.02 11.41
C ILE A 601 -46.58 -5.49 10.38
N SER A 602 -46.28 -5.60 9.08
CA SER A 602 -47.18 -5.14 8.01
C SER A 602 -48.38 -6.08 7.78
N SER A 603 -48.27 -7.36 8.12
CA SER A 603 -49.37 -8.34 7.96
C SER A 603 -50.46 -8.25 9.05
N GLN A 604 -50.11 -7.77 10.25
CA GLN A 604 -51.03 -7.67 11.38
C GLN A 604 -51.90 -6.40 11.36
N VAL A 605 -51.55 -5.42 10.52
CA VAL A 605 -51.99 -4.04 10.68
C VAL A 605 -52.25 -3.38 9.32
N LYS A 606 -53.40 -2.70 9.15
CA LYS A 606 -53.82 -2.17 7.83
C LYS A 606 -53.65 -0.65 7.66
N THR A 607 -53.68 0.13 8.73
CA THR A 607 -53.61 1.61 8.62
C THR A 607 -52.23 2.13 9.02
N THR A 608 -51.83 3.26 8.41
CA THR A 608 -50.56 3.96 8.67
C THR A 608 -50.33 4.18 10.17
N LYS A 609 -51.39 4.58 10.89
CA LYS A 609 -51.34 4.92 12.31
C LYS A 609 -50.94 3.71 13.14
N GLN A 610 -51.61 2.59 12.88
CA GLN A 610 -51.38 1.37 13.63
C GLN A 610 -49.98 0.82 13.39
N ILE A 611 -49.41 0.97 12.18
CA ILE A 611 -48.03 0.55 11.87
C ILE A 611 -47.05 1.35 12.73
N VAL A 612 -47.20 2.69 12.74
CA VAL A 612 -46.33 3.58 13.53
C VAL A 612 -46.52 3.35 15.05
N GLU A 613 -47.75 3.09 15.50
CA GLU A 613 -48.04 2.70 16.90
C GLU A 613 -47.40 1.36 17.27
N CYS A 614 -47.40 0.37 16.37
CA CYS A 614 -46.77 -0.92 16.58
C CYS A 614 -45.25 -0.79 16.76
N PHE A 615 -44.58 -0.02 15.89
CA PHE A 615 -43.15 0.26 16.05
C PHE A 615 -42.86 1.01 17.36
N ARG A 616 -43.68 2.01 17.72
CA ARG A 616 -43.55 2.75 18.98
C ARG A 616 -43.64 1.82 20.19
N ASP A 617 -44.65 0.97 20.25
CA ASP A 617 -44.92 0.13 21.41
C ASP A 617 -43.92 -1.03 21.52
N THR A 618 -43.49 -1.59 20.38
CA THR A 618 -42.41 -2.59 20.32
C THR A 618 -41.08 -1.98 20.77
N ALA A 619 -40.73 -0.80 20.25
CA ALA A 619 -39.53 -0.06 20.65
C ALA A 619 -39.53 0.26 22.15
N LYS A 620 -40.67 0.69 22.69
CA LYS A 620 -40.85 0.91 24.11
C LYS A 620 -40.53 -0.36 24.90
N ASN A 621 -41.09 -1.51 24.53
CA ASN A 621 -40.85 -2.78 25.21
C ASN A 621 -39.37 -3.21 25.18
N ILE A 622 -38.69 -3.06 24.04
CA ILE A 622 -37.25 -3.38 23.91
C ILE A 622 -36.43 -2.55 24.90
N VAL A 623 -36.65 -1.23 24.92
CA VAL A 623 -35.95 -0.29 25.83
C VAL A 623 -36.21 -0.63 27.30
N TYR A 624 -37.41 -1.12 27.66
CA TYR A 624 -37.71 -1.58 29.02
C TYR A 624 -37.13 -2.95 29.37
N SER A 625 -36.95 -3.84 28.39
CA SER A 625 -36.52 -5.23 28.62
C SER A 625 -34.99 -5.40 28.73
N GLU A 626 -34.23 -4.54 28.04
CA GLU A 626 -32.76 -4.62 28.00
C GLU A 626 -32.07 -3.98 29.23
N ASP A 627 -32.86 -3.46 30.18
CA ASP A 627 -32.45 -2.83 31.45
C ASP A 627 -31.65 -3.77 32.41
N THR A 628 -31.45 -5.04 32.03
CA THR A 628 -30.85 -6.08 32.89
C THR A 628 -29.49 -6.63 32.44
N SER A 629 -28.99 -6.31 31.24
CA SER A 629 -27.69 -6.79 30.75
C SER A 629 -26.72 -5.66 30.40
N LYS A 630 -25.47 -5.74 30.89
CA LYS A 630 -24.38 -4.78 30.62
C LYS A 630 -23.45 -5.26 29.51
N ASN A 631 -23.98 -5.79 28.42
CA ASN A 631 -23.16 -6.14 27.25
C ASN A 631 -23.26 -5.03 26.20
N ASP A 632 -22.21 -4.84 25.40
CA ASP A 632 -22.18 -3.80 24.35
C ASP A 632 -23.32 -3.98 23.33
N ASP A 633 -23.68 -5.23 23.04
CA ASP A 633 -24.79 -5.60 22.14
C ASP A 633 -26.17 -5.12 22.65
N SER A 634 -26.43 -5.26 23.96
CA SER A 634 -27.67 -4.75 24.58
C SER A 634 -27.73 -3.22 24.63
N ILE A 635 -26.58 -2.54 24.70
CA ILE A 635 -26.55 -1.08 24.67
C ILE A 635 -26.91 -0.57 23.27
N GLY A 636 -26.32 -1.18 22.23
CA GLY A 636 -26.62 -0.84 20.84
C GLY A 636 -28.09 -1.07 20.47
N ARG A 637 -28.67 -2.20 20.86
CA ARG A 637 -30.09 -2.51 20.65
C ARG A 637 -31.02 -1.50 21.34
N SER A 638 -30.70 -1.11 22.58
CA SER A 638 -31.46 -0.09 23.31
C SER A 638 -31.39 1.28 22.64
N MET A 639 -30.23 1.68 22.10
CA MET A 639 -30.06 2.91 21.31
C MET A 639 -30.93 2.91 20.05
N CYS A 640 -30.93 1.81 19.30
CA CYS A 640 -31.79 1.62 18.12
C CYS A 640 -33.29 1.65 18.49
N GLY A 641 -33.67 1.00 19.59
CA GLY A 641 -35.03 1.04 20.13
C GLY A 641 -35.46 2.46 20.50
N ASN A 642 -34.61 3.21 21.21
CA ASN A 642 -34.90 4.58 21.60
C ASN A 642 -35.09 5.50 20.37
N SER A 643 -34.24 5.35 19.34
CA SER A 643 -34.39 6.05 18.05
C SER A 643 -35.78 5.82 17.44
N MET A 644 -36.18 4.55 17.30
CA MET A 644 -37.49 4.16 16.76
C MET A 644 -38.64 4.74 17.60
N TYR A 645 -38.55 4.65 18.93
CA TYR A 645 -39.58 5.17 19.83
C TYR A 645 -39.78 6.69 19.67
N ARG A 646 -38.71 7.47 19.60
CA ARG A 646 -38.77 8.93 19.47
C ARG A 646 -39.33 9.37 18.12
N ILE A 647 -38.84 8.77 17.04
CA ILE A 647 -39.25 9.11 15.67
C ILE A 647 -40.73 8.76 15.46
N THR A 648 -41.15 7.55 15.84
CA THR A 648 -42.56 7.13 15.71
C THR A 648 -43.51 8.00 16.54
N LYS A 649 -43.12 8.38 17.76
CA LYS A 649 -43.90 9.32 18.58
C LYS A 649 -44.02 10.70 17.91
N THR A 650 -42.95 11.18 17.27
CA THR A 650 -42.96 12.46 16.54
C THR A 650 -43.93 12.39 15.38
N ILE A 651 -43.85 11.33 14.56
CA ILE A 651 -44.76 11.09 13.43
C ILE A 651 -46.22 11.08 13.91
N LEU A 652 -46.54 10.36 14.99
CA LEU A 652 -47.92 10.29 15.51
C LEU A 652 -48.47 11.63 16.00
N ILE A 653 -47.61 12.52 16.51
CA ILE A 653 -48.00 13.86 16.95
C ILE A 653 -48.19 14.77 15.74
N THR A 654 -47.23 14.78 14.81
CA THR A 654 -47.22 15.67 13.65
C THR A 654 -48.37 15.37 12.69
N TYR A 655 -48.71 14.10 12.48
CA TYR A 655 -49.71 13.69 11.48
C TYR A 655 -51.11 13.41 12.05
N ARG A 656 -51.34 13.69 13.34
CA ARG A 656 -52.51 13.28 14.16
C ARG A 656 -53.91 13.42 13.52
N ALA A 657 -54.10 14.29 12.52
CA ALA A 657 -55.38 14.56 11.86
C ALA A 657 -55.61 13.82 10.51
N ASN A 658 -54.57 13.24 9.88
CA ASN A 658 -54.62 12.76 8.49
C ASN A 658 -54.31 11.25 8.30
N ILE A 659 -54.27 10.43 9.36
CA ILE A 659 -53.65 9.08 9.31
C ILE A 659 -54.59 7.93 8.90
N ASP A 660 -55.88 8.17 8.70
CA ASP A 660 -56.87 7.08 8.61
C ASP A 660 -57.15 6.55 7.17
N ASP A 661 -56.61 7.18 6.10
CA ASP A 661 -56.88 6.81 4.68
C ASP A 661 -55.63 6.29 3.91
N GLU A 662 -55.81 5.56 2.80
CA GLU A 662 -54.71 5.10 1.91
C GLU A 662 -53.85 6.26 1.36
N VAL A 663 -54.45 7.43 1.14
CA VAL A 663 -53.76 8.68 0.75
C VAL A 663 -52.70 9.09 1.80
N SER A 664 -52.88 8.66 3.06
CA SER A 664 -51.95 8.91 4.16
C SER A 664 -50.65 8.09 4.09
N GLN A 665 -50.69 6.84 3.60
CA GLN A 665 -49.46 6.03 3.49
C GLN A 665 -48.50 6.61 2.46
N ARG A 666 -49.05 7.07 1.33
CA ARG A 666 -48.27 7.75 0.30
C ARG A 666 -47.66 9.05 0.82
N GLU A 667 -48.47 9.89 1.45
CA GLU A 667 -48.00 11.14 2.05
C GLU A 667 -46.92 10.90 3.11
N LEU A 668 -47.08 9.86 3.95
CA LEU A 668 -46.05 9.49 4.92
C LEU A 668 -44.77 9.01 4.22
N PHE A 669 -44.86 8.15 3.21
CA PHE A 669 -43.69 7.66 2.47
C PHE A 669 -42.90 8.80 1.82
N ASP A 670 -43.58 9.74 1.16
CA ASP A 670 -42.94 10.90 0.53
C ASP A 670 -42.28 11.81 1.57
N ASN A 671 -42.93 12.02 2.73
CA ASN A 671 -42.36 12.76 3.85
C ASN A 671 -41.15 12.07 4.49
N LEU A 672 -41.21 10.75 4.71
CA LEU A 672 -40.09 9.95 5.21
C LEU A 672 -38.91 10.01 4.23
N SER A 673 -39.17 9.83 2.93
CA SER A 673 -38.17 9.91 1.87
C SER A 673 -37.52 11.30 1.82
N SER A 674 -38.31 12.36 1.96
CA SER A 674 -37.80 13.73 2.05
C SER A 674 -36.94 13.95 3.29
N MET A 675 -37.35 13.46 4.48
CA MET A 675 -36.55 13.55 5.70
C MET A 675 -35.23 12.78 5.60
N ILE A 676 -35.26 11.55 5.07
CA ILE A 676 -34.07 10.75 4.80
C ILE A 676 -33.10 11.51 3.88
N THR A 677 -33.64 12.08 2.80
CA THR A 677 -32.86 12.84 1.82
C THR A 677 -32.22 14.07 2.46
N ASP A 678 -32.96 14.85 3.24
CA ASP A 678 -32.46 16.04 3.92
C ASP A 678 -31.38 15.72 4.96
N ILE A 679 -31.55 14.65 5.75
CA ILE A 679 -30.55 14.20 6.75
C ILE A 679 -29.27 13.76 6.06
N MET A 680 -29.36 12.94 5.00
CA MET A 680 -28.18 12.55 4.23
C MET A 680 -27.54 13.78 3.57
N ALA A 681 -28.31 14.63 2.89
CA ALA A 681 -27.80 15.81 2.21
C ALA A 681 -27.06 16.76 3.18
N ALA A 682 -27.60 16.98 4.38
CA ALA A 682 -26.96 17.78 5.43
C ALA A 682 -25.64 17.15 5.90
N CYS A 683 -25.62 15.83 6.12
CA CYS A 683 -24.39 15.11 6.45
C CYS A 683 -23.32 15.24 5.35
N LEU A 684 -23.73 15.07 4.08
CA LEU A 684 -22.84 15.04 2.92
C LEU A 684 -22.26 16.40 2.54
N ILE A 685 -22.78 17.52 3.07
CA ILE A 685 -22.12 18.83 2.96
C ILE A 685 -20.70 18.81 3.54
N ASN A 686 -20.41 17.87 4.46
CA ASN A 686 -19.10 17.71 5.07
C ASN A 686 -18.10 16.90 4.21
N LEU A 687 -18.52 16.33 3.07
CA LEU A 687 -17.65 15.54 2.19
C LEU A 687 -16.35 16.27 1.77
N PRO A 688 -16.36 17.57 1.41
CA PRO A 688 -15.13 18.30 1.09
C PRO A 688 -14.10 18.28 2.23
N GLN A 689 -14.56 18.43 3.48
CA GLN A 689 -13.69 18.38 4.66
C GLN A 689 -13.12 16.98 4.87
N VAL A 690 -13.94 15.93 4.71
CA VAL A 690 -13.49 14.54 4.81
C VAL A 690 -12.45 14.20 3.74
N ILE A 691 -12.66 14.62 2.49
CA ILE A 691 -11.70 14.44 1.39
C ILE A 691 -10.39 15.16 1.71
N ALA A 692 -10.46 16.40 2.20
CA ALA A 692 -9.27 17.16 2.61
C ALA A 692 -8.52 16.48 3.75
N MET A 693 -9.22 15.98 4.77
CA MET A 693 -8.63 15.21 5.87
C MET A 693 -7.95 13.93 5.37
N LYS A 694 -8.58 13.18 4.46
CA LYS A 694 -7.98 11.98 3.86
C LYS A 694 -6.73 12.26 3.01
N CYS A 695 -6.58 13.48 2.49
CA CYS A 695 -5.36 13.88 1.78
C CYS A 695 -4.16 14.06 2.73
N HIS A 696 -4.41 14.24 4.03
CA HIS A 696 -3.39 14.37 5.04
C HIS A 696 -3.27 13.11 5.88
N THR A 697 -2.09 12.49 5.87
CA THR A 697 -1.78 11.36 6.75
C THR A 697 -0.38 11.54 7.32
N SER A 698 -0.26 11.40 8.64
CA SER A 698 1.00 11.57 9.36
C SER A 698 2.02 10.49 9.01
N ALA A 699 1.56 9.26 8.74
CA ALA A 699 2.41 8.16 8.32
C ALA A 699 2.76 8.26 6.82
N ILE A 700 4.04 8.53 6.53
CA ILE A 700 4.58 8.67 5.17
C ILE A 700 4.41 7.39 4.32
N GLU A 701 4.38 6.21 4.95
CA GLU A 701 4.29 4.91 4.29
C GLU A 701 2.92 4.66 3.62
N ILE A 702 1.84 5.21 4.19
CA ILE A 702 0.46 5.02 3.70
C ILE A 702 -0.11 6.26 3.01
N ARG A 703 0.59 7.40 3.08
CA ARG A 703 0.16 8.69 2.52
C ARG A 703 -0.22 8.61 1.04
N GLU A 704 0.59 7.93 0.22
CA GLU A 704 0.28 7.76 -1.21
C GLU A 704 -1.04 7.01 -1.43
N ALA A 705 -1.33 5.99 -0.61
CA ALA A 705 -2.59 5.25 -0.69
C ALA A 705 -3.77 6.11 -0.21
N SER A 706 -3.61 6.84 0.89
CA SER A 706 -4.66 7.71 1.43
C SER A 706 -5.06 8.82 0.44
N VAL A 707 -4.09 9.50 -0.16
CA VAL A 707 -4.37 10.55 -1.16
C VAL A 707 -4.98 9.96 -2.43
N LYS A 708 -4.59 8.72 -2.81
CA LYS A 708 -5.21 8.02 -3.93
C LYS A 708 -6.70 7.78 -3.67
N ASP A 709 -7.05 7.32 -2.47
CA ASP A 709 -8.42 7.05 -2.08
C ASP A 709 -9.22 8.36 -2.01
N ALA A 710 -8.61 9.44 -1.50
CA ALA A 710 -9.21 10.78 -1.53
C ALA A 710 -9.46 11.30 -2.95
N ALA A 711 -8.54 11.07 -3.89
CA ALA A 711 -8.71 11.47 -5.29
C ALA A 711 -9.85 10.72 -5.99
N ARG A 712 -9.99 9.43 -5.70
CA ARG A 712 -11.11 8.62 -6.21
C ARG A 712 -12.44 9.10 -5.60
N LEU A 713 -12.47 9.29 -4.29
CA LEU A 713 -13.65 9.78 -3.57
C LEU A 713 -14.08 11.16 -4.06
N LEU A 714 -13.14 12.06 -4.35
CA LEU A 714 -13.43 13.35 -4.97
C LEU A 714 -14.16 13.17 -6.30
N GLY A 715 -13.67 12.28 -7.16
CA GLY A 715 -14.32 11.98 -8.44
C GLY A 715 -15.74 11.44 -8.25
N GLU A 716 -15.90 10.44 -7.37
CA GLU A 716 -17.19 9.82 -7.05
C GLU A 716 -18.19 10.86 -6.53
N THR A 717 -17.77 11.80 -5.68
CA THR A 717 -18.67 12.73 -4.98
C THR A 717 -18.80 14.10 -5.63
N THR A 718 -18.11 14.38 -6.73
CA THR A 718 -18.07 15.71 -7.36
C THR A 718 -19.46 16.24 -7.71
N GLN A 719 -20.34 15.40 -8.27
CA GLN A 719 -21.70 15.81 -8.63
C GLN A 719 -22.56 16.09 -7.39
N ILE A 720 -22.46 15.23 -6.36
CA ILE A 720 -23.15 15.43 -5.07
C ILE A 720 -22.75 16.79 -4.49
N ILE A 721 -21.44 17.06 -4.37
CA ILE A 721 -20.93 18.31 -3.79
C ILE A 721 -21.46 19.53 -4.57
N LYS A 722 -21.40 19.51 -5.91
CA LYS A 722 -21.91 20.61 -6.75
C LYS A 722 -23.41 20.84 -6.57
N THR A 723 -24.19 19.77 -6.49
CA THR A 723 -25.65 19.87 -6.32
C THR A 723 -26.01 20.38 -4.95
N LEU A 724 -25.34 19.94 -3.89
CA LEU A 724 -25.55 20.45 -2.53
C LEU A 724 -25.14 21.92 -2.41
N GLN A 725 -24.02 22.32 -3.00
CA GLN A 725 -23.57 23.73 -3.00
C GLN A 725 -24.54 24.66 -3.74
N ARG A 726 -25.12 24.21 -4.86
CA ARG A 726 -26.10 25.01 -5.63
C ARG A 726 -27.41 25.25 -4.86
N ARG A 727 -27.78 24.35 -3.95
CA ARG A 727 -29.04 24.40 -3.22
C ARG A 727 -29.04 25.41 -2.06
N GLY A 728 -27.90 26.03 -1.76
CA GLY A 728 -27.73 26.93 -0.63
C GLY A 728 -27.37 26.15 0.63
N ILE A 729 -26.24 26.49 1.22
CA ILE A 729 -25.79 25.94 2.50
C ILE A 729 -26.30 26.87 3.61
N PRO A 730 -26.80 26.35 4.73
CA PRO A 730 -27.22 27.21 5.84
C PRO A 730 -26.04 28.07 6.34
N ASP A 731 -26.36 29.27 6.82
CA ASP A 731 -25.38 30.22 7.37
C ASP A 731 -24.92 29.74 8.76
N MET A 732 -24.12 28.67 8.74
CA MET A 732 -23.56 28.00 9.90
C MET A 732 -22.04 28.04 9.82
N ASN A 733 -21.41 28.09 11.00
CA ASN A 733 -19.96 28.01 11.07
C ASN A 733 -19.51 26.62 10.56
N PRO A 734 -18.50 26.51 9.67
CA PRO A 734 -18.08 25.23 9.13
C PRO A 734 -17.71 24.17 10.17
N SER A 735 -17.27 24.59 11.36
CA SER A 735 -16.99 23.67 12.49
C SER A 735 -18.24 23.03 13.11
N ASP A 736 -19.42 23.61 12.89
CA ASP A 736 -20.69 23.13 13.44
C ASP A 736 -21.42 22.18 12.47
N LEU A 737 -21.10 22.24 11.17
CA LEU A 737 -21.73 21.41 10.13
C LEU A 737 -21.63 19.88 10.34
N PRO A 738 -20.58 19.32 10.99
CA PRO A 738 -20.51 17.88 11.22
C PRO A 738 -21.51 17.35 12.26
N PHE A 739 -22.06 18.25 13.09
CA PHE A 739 -22.84 17.88 14.26
C PHE A 739 -24.34 18.12 14.03
N MET A 740 -25.12 17.03 13.95
CA MET A 740 -26.56 17.08 13.69
C MET A 740 -27.33 17.92 14.73
N HIS A 741 -26.90 17.94 16.00
CA HIS A 741 -27.56 18.78 17.01
C HIS A 741 -27.42 20.29 16.71
N LYS A 742 -26.31 20.73 16.09
CA LYS A 742 -26.11 22.11 15.67
C LYS A 742 -27.04 22.49 14.53
N TRP A 743 -27.23 21.60 13.57
CA TRP A 743 -28.20 21.76 12.50
C TRP A 743 -29.62 21.93 13.05
N ARG A 744 -30.00 21.08 13.99
CA ARG A 744 -31.31 21.15 14.66
C ARG A 744 -31.50 22.46 15.42
N ALA A 745 -30.47 22.92 16.13
CA ALA A 745 -30.52 24.20 16.83
C ALA A 745 -30.62 25.40 15.87
N HIS A 746 -29.93 25.37 14.72
CA HIS A 746 -30.00 26.42 13.71
C HIS A 746 -31.38 26.46 13.03
N LEU A 747 -31.88 25.31 12.59
CA LEU A 747 -33.17 25.19 11.90
C LEU A 747 -34.38 25.39 12.81
N GLY A 748 -34.24 25.17 14.13
CA GLY A 748 -35.29 25.46 15.10
C GLY A 748 -35.44 26.94 15.46
N ASN A 749 -34.43 27.77 15.14
CA ASN A 749 -34.43 29.22 15.37
C ASN A 749 -34.71 30.04 14.09
N ALA A 750 -34.83 29.38 12.94
CA ALA A 750 -35.15 29.95 11.63
C ALA A 750 -36.63 29.73 11.29
#